data_AF-A0A803V0T6-F1
#
_entry.id   AF-A0A803V0T6-F1
#
_cell.length_a   1.000
_cell.length_b   1.000
_cell.length_c   1.000
_cell.angle_alpha   90.00
_cell.angle_beta   90.00
_cell.angle_gamma   90.00
#
_symmetry.space_group_name_H-M   'P 1'
#
loop_
_entity.id
_entity.type
_entity.pdbx_description
1 polymer ?
#
loop_
_entity_poly.entity_id
_entity_poly.type
_entity_poly.pdbx_seq_one_letter_code
_entity_poly.pdbx_strand_id
1 'polypeptide(L)'
;MDRRRQLSQDKSSAEMTSCQVTFEVTGPLAAGEVFAICGSCSALGNWNPQAAVVLQPQDVSSDRTWKAAVELPRGVPVQYRYFKGYFLEPKTIDGPCEVIVHTWETHLQPRSITPLENEITVDDGEFGICNGIKTVDSGWLTCQTEIRLRLHYSEKPPVLISKKKFKTSRFRVKLTLEGLEKDYDEESQEKTSPTVPQKMANTVEFSLITNEDYKCRHTQPDCGYALQPDRWIEYTIQTMEPDNLELIFDFFEEDLGEKVVQDDVLPGHVGSACLLSSTIAELGKSAGILTLAIMSRNPRKTIGKVRVDYIIIKPIQGYACDMKASYSKYWKPRTTLDVGHRGAGNSTTTTRLAKVQENTIASLRSAASHGAAFVEFDVHLSKDHVPIVYHDLTCCMAMKKKLDTEPLELFEIAVKELTFDQLQLLKLAHVTALKVKDHNASFKDDENSAFEMQPFPSLQRVLESVSDDVGFNIEVKWISQQRDGQWDGNLSTYFDMNLFLDIILKTVLMNAGKRRIVFSSFHADICTMIRHKQNKYPVLFLTQGESKLYPELMDLRSRTTPIAINFAQFENLLGINVHSEDLLRNPGFIKRAISKGLVIFSWGDDANDPDNRRKLKEYGVHGLIYDRIDQNTVASCEDGRKTVS
;
A
#
# COMPACT_ATOMS: atom_id res chain seq x y z
N MET A 1 -56.07 38.13 14.48
CA MET A 1 -54.95 37.64 13.66
C MET A 1 -53.57 37.96 14.27
N ASP A 2 -53.44 38.22 15.59
CA ASP A 2 -52.18 38.79 16.14
C ASP A 2 -51.74 38.28 17.52
N ARG A 3 -51.98 36.99 17.84
CA ARG A 3 -51.35 36.36 19.05
C ARG A 3 -50.74 34.99 18.83
N ARG A 4 -50.79 34.44 17.60
CA ARG A 4 -50.15 33.17 17.23
C ARG A 4 -48.87 33.31 16.42
N ARG A 5 -48.47 34.54 16.03
CA ARG A 5 -47.20 34.81 15.34
C ARG A 5 -46.04 35.22 16.24
N GLN A 6 -46.29 35.54 17.51
CA GLN A 6 -45.24 35.86 18.49
C GLN A 6 -44.75 34.67 19.32
N LEU A 7 -45.37 33.49 19.18
CA LEU A 7 -44.97 32.26 19.88
C LEU A 7 -44.26 31.25 18.96
N SER A 8 -43.89 31.66 17.74
CA SER A 8 -43.10 30.85 16.81
C SER A 8 -41.73 31.46 16.46
N GLN A 9 -41.30 32.50 17.18
CA GLN A 9 -39.97 33.11 17.04
C GLN A 9 -39.05 32.89 18.24
N ASP A 10 -39.51 32.18 19.28
CA ASP A 10 -38.78 31.98 20.54
C ASP A 10 -38.51 30.48 20.84
N LYS A 11 -38.05 29.74 19.82
CA LYS A 11 -37.40 28.44 20.01
C LYS A 11 -36.05 28.41 19.30
N SER A 12 -35.05 28.82 20.08
CA SER A 12 -33.64 28.45 20.05
C SER A 12 -32.82 28.80 18.80
N SER A 13 -32.52 30.08 18.62
CA SER A 13 -31.11 30.44 18.52
C SER A 13 -30.53 30.39 19.93
N ALA A 14 -30.20 29.19 20.42
CA ALA A 14 -29.27 29.13 21.54
C ALA A 14 -27.97 29.68 20.95
N GLU A 15 -27.55 30.88 21.38
CA GLU A 15 -26.16 31.28 21.22
C GLU A 15 -25.34 30.11 21.74
N MET A 16 -24.68 29.38 20.84
CA MET A 16 -23.75 28.35 21.25
C MET A 16 -22.64 29.09 21.98
N THR A 17 -22.71 29.09 23.31
CA THR A 17 -21.66 29.66 24.15
C THR A 17 -20.35 28.98 23.76
N SER A 18 -19.37 29.76 23.30
CA SER A 18 -18.03 29.27 23.00
C SER A 18 -17.17 29.22 24.26
N CYS A 19 -16.10 28.45 24.20
CA CYS A 19 -15.02 28.39 25.17
C CYS A 19 -13.71 28.60 24.40
N GLN A 20 -12.87 29.52 24.86
CA GLN A 20 -11.50 29.63 24.36
C GLN A 20 -10.70 28.45 24.94
N VAL A 21 -10.14 27.58 24.09
CA VAL A 21 -9.32 26.46 24.54
C VAL A 21 -7.91 26.61 24.00
N THR A 22 -6.92 26.69 24.90
CA THR A 22 -5.50 26.71 24.56
C THR A 22 -4.94 25.31 24.70
N PHE A 23 -4.56 24.72 23.57
CA PHE A 23 -3.91 23.41 23.49
C PHE A 23 -2.40 23.56 23.57
N GLU A 24 -1.72 22.72 24.34
CA GLU A 24 -0.27 22.71 24.49
C GLU A 24 0.28 21.30 24.28
N VAL A 25 1.33 21.17 23.46
CA VAL A 25 2.03 19.90 23.22
C VAL A 25 3.53 20.13 23.17
N THR A 26 4.29 19.12 23.56
CA THR A 26 5.74 19.17 23.59
C THR A 26 6.38 18.16 22.63
N GLY A 27 7.48 18.54 22.01
CA GLY A 27 8.27 17.63 21.18
C GLY A 27 9.23 18.33 20.23
N PRO A 28 10.19 17.59 19.65
CA PRO A 28 11.12 18.12 18.66
C PRO A 28 10.45 18.25 17.28
N LEU A 29 10.93 19.20 16.47
CA LEU A 29 10.55 19.35 15.07
C LEU A 29 11.80 19.31 14.17
N ALA A 30 11.64 18.80 12.95
CA ALA A 30 12.62 18.98 11.89
C ALA A 30 12.59 20.42 11.34
N ALA A 31 13.62 20.82 10.60
CA ALA A 31 13.65 22.14 9.97
C ALA A 31 12.44 22.34 9.03
N GLY A 32 11.72 23.46 9.21
CA GLY A 32 10.53 23.80 8.44
C GLY A 32 9.26 23.00 8.79
N GLU A 33 9.36 22.00 9.67
CA GLU A 33 8.21 21.23 10.17
C GLU A 33 7.46 22.04 11.25
N VAL A 34 6.15 21.87 11.34
CA VAL A 34 5.30 22.49 12.37
C VAL A 34 4.45 21.44 13.09
N PHE A 35 4.05 21.73 14.33
CA PHE A 35 2.95 21.01 14.97
C PHE A 35 1.62 21.56 14.51
N ALA A 36 0.64 20.68 14.30
CA ALA A 36 -0.73 21.05 14.00
C ALA A 36 -1.71 20.13 14.74
N ILE A 37 -2.92 20.65 14.97
CA ILE A 37 -4.04 19.96 15.62
C ILE A 37 -5.22 19.87 14.64
N CYS A 38 -5.81 18.68 14.56
CA CYS A 38 -6.99 18.39 13.73
C CYS A 38 -8.01 17.58 14.53
N GLY A 39 -9.31 17.84 14.33
CA GLY A 39 -10.34 17.30 15.22
C GLY A 39 -11.75 17.32 14.66
N SER A 40 -12.71 16.89 15.48
CA SER A 40 -14.06 16.52 15.08
C SER A 40 -15.02 17.68 14.79
N CYS A 41 -14.60 18.92 15.01
CA CYS A 41 -15.43 20.11 14.80
C CYS A 41 -14.83 21.03 13.74
N SER A 42 -15.62 21.97 13.23
CA SER A 42 -15.21 22.92 12.19
C SER A 42 -13.99 23.76 12.60
N ALA A 43 -13.91 24.18 13.85
CA ALA A 43 -12.78 24.94 14.39
C ALA A 43 -11.45 24.15 14.39
N LEU A 44 -11.51 22.83 14.28
CA LEU A 44 -10.34 21.94 14.18
C LEU A 44 -10.32 21.19 12.83
N GLY A 45 -11.05 21.68 11.83
CA GLY A 45 -10.97 21.18 10.45
C GLY A 45 -11.77 19.92 10.14
N ASN A 46 -12.64 19.43 11.03
CA ASN A 46 -13.46 18.21 10.80
C ASN A 46 -12.64 16.99 10.32
N TRP A 47 -11.50 16.73 10.97
CA TRP A 47 -10.53 15.67 10.62
C TRP A 47 -9.80 15.84 9.28
N ASN A 48 -10.03 16.94 8.56
CA ASN A 48 -9.29 17.24 7.34
C ASN A 48 -7.94 17.91 7.69
N PRO A 49 -6.79 17.29 7.39
CA PRO A 49 -5.49 17.89 7.67
C PRO A 49 -5.26 19.23 6.95
N GLN A 50 -5.90 19.45 5.80
CA GLN A 50 -5.82 20.72 5.06
C GLN A 50 -6.47 21.89 5.80
N ALA A 51 -7.34 21.61 6.78
CA ALA A 51 -8.04 22.60 7.59
C ALA A 51 -7.59 22.56 9.07
N ALA A 52 -6.43 21.95 9.34
CA ALA A 52 -5.88 21.85 10.68
C ALA A 52 -5.34 23.20 11.18
N VAL A 53 -5.27 23.35 12.50
CA VAL A 53 -4.74 24.55 13.15
C VAL A 53 -3.26 24.35 13.45
N VAL A 54 -2.41 25.25 12.98
CA VAL A 54 -0.96 25.24 13.24
C VAL A 54 -0.67 25.80 14.64
N LEU A 55 0.16 25.11 15.41
CA LEU A 55 0.61 25.53 16.73
C LEU A 55 1.84 26.43 16.61
N GLN A 56 1.92 27.43 17.49
CA GLN A 56 3.01 28.41 17.59
C GLN A 56 3.92 28.07 18.78
N PRO A 57 5.23 28.34 18.70
CA PRO A 57 6.13 28.12 19.84
C PRO A 57 5.76 29.04 21.00
N GLN A 58 5.76 28.51 22.23
CA GLN A 58 5.37 29.25 23.43
C GLN A 58 6.33 30.40 23.76
N ASP A 59 7.64 30.15 23.67
CA ASP A 59 8.70 31.12 23.95
C ASP A 59 9.88 30.85 23.00
N VAL A 60 10.57 31.92 22.58
CA VAL A 60 11.82 31.83 21.78
C VAL A 60 12.93 31.09 22.55
N SER A 61 12.76 30.88 23.86
CA SER A 61 13.73 30.21 24.74
C SER A 61 13.32 28.79 25.16
N SER A 62 12.06 28.38 24.97
CA SER A 62 11.61 27.02 25.25
C SER A 62 11.39 26.27 23.94
N ASP A 63 12.46 25.68 23.40
CA ASP A 63 12.53 25.05 22.07
C ASP A 63 11.61 23.83 21.85
N ARG A 64 10.69 23.53 22.79
CA ARG A 64 9.95 22.27 22.77
C ARG A 64 8.46 22.36 23.07
N THR A 65 7.90 23.51 23.44
CA THR A 65 6.46 23.64 23.74
C THR A 65 5.75 24.48 22.71
N TRP A 66 4.62 23.96 22.21
CA TRP A 66 3.85 24.51 21.11
C TRP A 66 2.40 24.69 21.53
N LYS A 67 1.76 25.81 21.14
CA LYS A 67 0.40 26.17 21.54
C LYS A 67 -0.48 26.66 20.41
N ALA A 68 -1.77 26.38 20.51
CA ALA A 68 -2.80 27.01 19.68
C ALA A 68 -4.04 27.28 20.53
N ALA A 69 -4.60 28.49 20.42
CA ALA A 69 -5.84 28.86 21.07
C ALA A 69 -6.99 28.82 20.05
N VAL A 70 -8.04 28.06 20.35
CA VAL A 70 -9.16 27.78 19.44
C VAL A 70 -10.48 27.95 20.17
N GLU A 71 -11.45 28.60 19.54
CA GLU A 71 -12.82 28.67 20.06
C GLU A 71 -13.56 27.35 19.80
N LEU A 72 -13.98 26.68 20.88
CA LEU A 72 -14.73 25.43 20.83
C LEU A 72 -16.14 25.58 21.41
N PRO A 73 -17.12 24.77 20.94
CA PRO A 73 -18.46 24.78 21.50
C PRO A 73 -18.46 24.26 22.95
N ARG A 74 -19.04 25.04 23.87
CA ARG A 74 -19.15 24.65 25.28
C ARG A 74 -20.13 23.50 25.48
N GLY A 75 -19.79 22.57 26.35
CA GLY A 75 -20.60 21.42 26.73
C GLY A 75 -20.64 20.30 25.67
N VAL A 76 -19.94 20.46 24.55
CA VAL A 76 -19.88 19.46 23.47
C VAL A 76 -18.52 18.76 23.52
N PRO A 77 -18.49 17.41 23.60
CA PRO A 77 -17.25 16.67 23.47
C PRO A 77 -16.59 16.90 22.11
N VAL A 78 -15.33 17.34 22.13
CA VAL A 78 -14.49 17.51 20.94
C VAL A 78 -13.37 16.49 21.00
N GLN A 79 -13.18 15.76 19.90
CA GLN A 79 -12.07 14.83 19.72
C GLN A 79 -11.03 15.43 18.80
N TYR A 80 -9.75 15.16 19.05
CA TYR A 80 -8.65 15.72 18.27
C TYR A 80 -7.39 14.86 18.31
N ARG A 81 -6.46 15.18 17.43
CA ARG A 81 -5.12 14.57 17.31
C ARG A 81 -4.10 15.64 16.93
N TYR A 82 -2.88 15.43 17.38
CA TYR A 82 -1.74 16.18 16.87
C TYR A 82 -1.09 15.49 15.68
N PHE A 83 -0.43 16.28 14.85
CA PHE A 83 0.52 15.80 13.86
C PHE A 83 1.63 16.81 13.63
N LYS A 84 2.70 16.31 13.02
CA LYS A 84 3.79 17.11 12.49
C LYS A 84 3.72 17.09 10.97
N GLY A 85 3.95 18.24 10.36
CA GLY A 85 3.81 18.38 8.92
C GLY A 85 4.37 19.68 8.37
N TYR A 86 4.16 19.88 7.08
CA TYR A 86 4.56 21.07 6.36
C TYR A 86 3.32 21.71 5.75
N PHE A 87 3.14 23.01 5.97
CA PHE A 87 2.08 23.81 5.38
C PHE A 87 2.72 24.65 4.30
N LEU A 88 2.39 24.39 3.04
CA LEU A 88 2.98 25.08 1.90
C LEU A 88 2.17 26.33 1.55
N GLU A 89 2.85 27.34 1.00
CA GLU A 89 2.18 28.53 0.47
C GLU A 89 1.17 28.11 -0.62
N PRO A 90 -0.03 28.73 -0.64
CA PRO A 90 -1.00 28.49 -1.70
C PRO A 90 -0.43 28.77 -3.09
N LYS A 91 -0.76 27.91 -4.07
CA LYS A 91 -0.38 28.13 -5.48
C LYS A 91 -1.05 29.36 -6.11
N THR A 92 -2.13 29.85 -5.52
CA THR A 92 -2.88 31.04 -5.94
C THR A 92 -3.20 31.88 -4.72
N ILE A 93 -3.32 33.21 -4.88
CA ILE A 93 -3.55 34.17 -3.77
C ILE A 93 -4.73 33.77 -2.86
N ASP A 94 -5.78 33.19 -3.43
CA ASP A 94 -6.98 32.72 -2.71
C ASP A 94 -7.09 31.18 -2.64
N GLY A 95 -6.01 30.46 -2.94
CA GLY A 95 -5.97 29.00 -2.92
C GLY A 95 -5.84 28.44 -1.51
N PRO A 96 -6.24 27.17 -1.26
CA PRO A 96 -5.91 26.50 -0.02
C PRO A 96 -4.40 26.24 0.05
N CYS A 97 -3.83 26.30 1.27
CA CYS A 97 -2.50 25.74 1.53
C CYS A 97 -2.51 24.23 1.23
N GLU A 98 -1.39 23.73 0.71
CA GLU A 98 -1.17 22.29 0.61
C GLU A 98 -0.46 21.79 1.87
N VAL A 99 -1.08 20.84 2.57
CA VAL A 99 -0.55 20.27 3.81
C VAL A 99 0.06 18.88 3.57
N ILE A 100 1.31 18.73 4.00
CA ILE A 100 2.05 17.48 4.06
C ILE A 100 1.96 16.93 5.47
N VAL A 101 1.41 15.73 5.65
CA VAL A 101 1.43 15.03 6.94
C VAL A 101 2.69 14.18 6.99
N HIS A 102 3.61 14.49 7.90
CA HIS A 102 4.86 13.74 8.04
C HIS A 102 4.73 12.63 9.09
N THR A 103 4.30 12.96 10.31
CA THR A 103 4.05 12.00 11.39
C THR A 103 2.82 12.41 12.18
N TRP A 104 1.97 11.47 12.60
CA TRP A 104 0.71 11.81 13.30
C TRP A 104 0.32 10.80 14.38
N GLU A 105 -0.51 11.22 15.33
CA GLU A 105 -1.00 10.37 16.43
C GLU A 105 -2.05 9.36 15.96
N THR A 106 -1.81 8.06 16.17
CA THR A 106 -2.65 6.97 15.64
C THR A 106 -3.32 6.11 16.71
N HIS A 107 -3.41 6.60 17.96
CA HIS A 107 -4.17 5.91 19.01
C HIS A 107 -5.60 5.58 18.54
N LEU A 108 -6.12 4.39 18.88
CA LEU A 108 -7.47 4.00 18.46
C LEU A 108 -8.55 4.98 18.91
N GLN A 109 -8.42 5.50 20.13
CA GLN A 109 -9.23 6.59 20.63
C GLN A 109 -8.44 7.89 20.48
N PRO A 110 -8.95 8.90 19.75
CA PRO A 110 -8.37 10.23 19.74
C PRO A 110 -8.35 10.85 21.15
N ARG A 111 -7.59 11.93 21.33
CA ARG A 111 -7.70 12.78 22.52
C ARG A 111 -9.09 13.41 22.56
N SER A 112 -9.57 13.77 23.75
CA SER A 112 -10.90 14.36 23.91
C SER A 112 -10.95 15.39 25.03
N ILE A 113 -11.70 16.46 24.79
CA ILE A 113 -12.05 17.48 25.78
C ILE A 113 -13.56 17.74 25.71
N THR A 114 -14.17 18.08 26.85
CA THR A 114 -15.51 18.71 26.88
C THR A 114 -15.36 20.08 27.53
N PRO A 115 -15.33 21.18 26.77
CA PRO A 115 -15.10 22.50 27.34
C PRO A 115 -16.30 22.94 28.17
N LEU A 116 -16.12 23.18 29.48
CA LEU A 116 -17.21 23.59 30.39
C LEU A 116 -17.10 25.05 30.85
N GLU A 117 -15.91 25.63 30.76
CA GLU A 117 -15.60 26.97 31.26
C GLU A 117 -15.61 28.01 30.13
N ASN A 118 -15.26 29.26 30.44
CA ASN A 118 -15.07 30.30 29.41
C ASN A 118 -13.71 30.17 28.71
N GLU A 119 -12.70 29.78 29.47
CA GLU A 119 -11.31 29.63 29.03
C GLU A 119 -10.71 28.40 29.70
N ILE A 120 -10.02 27.55 28.92
CA ILE A 120 -9.39 26.33 29.41
C ILE A 120 -8.01 26.19 28.76
N THR A 121 -7.02 25.77 29.53
CA THR A 121 -5.72 25.34 29.00
C THR A 121 -5.58 23.82 29.15
N VAL A 122 -5.20 23.15 28.06
CA VAL A 122 -4.95 21.71 28.02
C VAL A 122 -3.47 21.48 27.72
N ASP A 123 -2.73 20.98 28.72
CA ASP A 123 -1.38 20.46 28.54
C ASP A 123 -1.44 18.96 28.21
N ASP A 124 -1.20 18.63 26.95
CA ASP A 124 -1.27 17.27 26.42
C ASP A 124 0.08 16.50 26.50
N GLY A 125 1.12 17.13 27.08
CA GLY A 125 2.41 16.50 27.32
C GLY A 125 3.22 16.26 26.05
N GLU A 126 3.89 15.10 25.94
CA GLU A 126 4.72 14.77 24.77
C GLU A 126 3.87 14.29 23.59
N PHE A 127 4.14 14.82 22.40
CA PHE A 127 3.54 14.40 21.14
C PHE A 127 3.61 12.88 20.96
N GLY A 128 2.47 12.27 20.62
CA GLY A 128 2.37 10.85 20.40
C GLY A 128 2.18 10.03 21.66
N ILE A 129 2.32 10.61 22.86
CA ILE A 129 2.10 9.92 24.13
C ILE A 129 0.72 10.29 24.67
N CYS A 130 -0.17 9.31 24.75
CA CYS A 130 -1.48 9.44 25.40
C CYS A 130 -1.61 8.34 26.44
N ASN A 131 -1.94 8.69 27.69
CA ASN A 131 -2.03 7.76 28.82
C ASN A 131 -0.77 6.87 28.99
N GLY A 132 0.42 7.45 28.77
CA GLY A 132 1.70 6.75 28.90
C GLY A 132 2.06 5.83 27.72
N ILE A 133 1.23 5.75 26.68
CA ILE A 133 1.49 4.91 25.50
C ILE A 133 1.83 5.80 24.30
N LYS A 134 3.01 5.57 23.72
CA LYS A 134 3.43 6.23 22.48
C LYS A 134 2.82 5.52 21.27
N THR A 135 2.04 6.24 20.45
CA THR A 135 1.44 5.68 19.22
C THR A 135 1.41 6.76 18.14
N VAL A 136 2.36 6.66 17.22
CA VAL A 136 2.48 7.52 16.05
C VAL A 136 2.76 6.68 14.81
N ASP A 137 2.39 7.19 13.66
CA ASP A 137 2.70 6.58 12.37
C ASP A 137 3.18 7.64 11.37
N SER A 138 3.91 7.21 10.35
CA SER A 138 4.24 8.08 9.22
C SER A 138 2.96 8.44 8.47
N GLY A 139 2.96 9.62 7.85
CA GLY A 139 1.85 10.07 7.02
C GLY A 139 1.67 9.25 5.75
N TRP A 140 0.95 9.84 4.81
CA TRP A 140 0.67 9.30 3.49
C TRP A 140 0.84 10.45 2.48
N LEU A 141 0.86 10.13 1.19
CA LEU A 141 0.94 11.14 0.15
C LEU A 141 -0.36 11.95 0.14
N THR A 142 -0.29 13.21 0.58
CA THR A 142 -1.42 14.13 0.59
C THR A 142 -1.48 14.97 -0.68
N CYS A 143 -0.33 15.51 -1.09
CA CYS A 143 -0.16 16.32 -2.30
C CYS A 143 1.17 16.06 -3.02
N GLN A 144 2.10 15.32 -2.41
CA GLN A 144 3.41 15.02 -2.98
C GLN A 144 3.29 13.86 -3.97
N THR A 145 4.22 13.83 -4.93
CA THR A 145 4.47 12.65 -5.76
C THR A 145 5.74 11.96 -5.30
N GLU A 146 5.69 10.63 -5.19
CA GLU A 146 6.87 9.80 -4.98
C GLU A 146 7.30 9.16 -6.31
N ILE A 147 8.56 9.34 -6.67
CA ILE A 147 9.19 8.71 -7.84
C ILE A 147 10.22 7.71 -7.30
N ARG A 148 10.12 6.45 -7.71
CA ARG A 148 11.16 5.46 -7.43
C ARG A 148 11.86 5.06 -8.71
N LEU A 149 13.19 5.08 -8.67
CA LEU A 149 14.05 4.69 -9.77
C LEU A 149 14.90 3.50 -9.34
N ARG A 150 15.02 2.47 -10.17
CA ARG A 150 15.70 1.23 -9.83
C ARG A 150 16.70 0.82 -10.88
N LEU A 151 17.88 0.45 -10.42
CA LEU A 151 18.93 -0.18 -11.21
C LEU A 151 19.07 -1.63 -10.74
N HIS A 152 18.68 -2.56 -11.61
CA HIS A 152 18.69 -3.98 -11.29
C HIS A 152 18.98 -4.89 -12.48
N TYR A 153 19.45 -6.09 -12.16
CA TYR A 153 19.62 -7.17 -13.12
C TYR A 153 18.29 -7.92 -13.24
N SER A 154 17.69 -7.82 -14.43
CA SER A 154 16.54 -8.62 -14.87
C SER A 154 17.02 -9.63 -15.91
N GLU A 155 16.25 -9.90 -16.97
CA GLU A 155 16.76 -10.62 -18.17
C GLU A 155 18.02 -9.98 -18.77
N LYS A 156 18.21 -8.67 -18.54
CA LYS A 156 19.38 -7.91 -19.02
C LYS A 156 19.99 -7.13 -17.86
N PRO A 157 21.32 -6.92 -17.84
CA PRO A 157 21.96 -6.06 -16.85
C PRO A 157 21.45 -4.61 -16.99
N PRO A 158 21.45 -3.82 -15.90
CA PRO A 158 20.98 -2.44 -15.93
C PRO A 158 21.91 -1.55 -16.75
N VAL A 159 23.20 -1.89 -16.85
CA VAL A 159 24.19 -1.13 -17.63
C VAL A 159 24.77 -2.01 -18.72
N LEU A 160 24.82 -1.47 -19.94
CA LEU A 160 25.42 -2.11 -21.11
C LEU A 160 26.44 -1.16 -21.74
N ILE A 161 27.72 -1.49 -21.61
CA ILE A 161 28.81 -0.72 -22.18
C ILE A 161 29.19 -1.26 -23.56
N SER A 162 29.25 -0.37 -24.56
CA SER A 162 29.58 -0.73 -25.95
C SER A 162 31.06 -0.58 -26.28
N LYS A 163 31.84 0.11 -25.44
CA LYS A 163 33.28 0.34 -25.69
C LYS A 163 34.13 -0.83 -25.22
N LYS A 164 34.96 -1.35 -26.13
CA LYS A 164 35.87 -2.48 -25.87
C LYS A 164 36.77 -2.30 -24.64
N LYS A 165 37.27 -1.08 -24.41
CA LYS A 165 38.15 -0.78 -23.27
C LYS A 165 37.52 -1.03 -21.89
N PHE A 166 36.19 -1.06 -21.83
CA PHE A 166 35.43 -1.18 -20.60
C PHE A 166 34.73 -2.54 -20.47
N LYS A 167 35.05 -3.51 -21.33
CA LYS A 167 34.32 -4.78 -21.41
C LYS A 167 34.45 -5.64 -20.16
N THR A 168 35.56 -5.50 -19.42
CA THR A 168 35.86 -6.23 -18.18
C THR A 168 35.67 -5.36 -16.92
N SER A 169 35.35 -4.08 -17.11
CA SER A 169 35.23 -3.12 -16.02
C SER A 169 33.95 -3.33 -15.23
N ARG A 170 34.02 -3.09 -13.93
CA ARG A 170 32.86 -2.97 -13.05
C ARG A 170 32.52 -1.50 -12.87
N PHE A 171 31.25 -1.22 -12.59
CA PHE A 171 30.77 0.16 -12.47
C PHE A 171 30.09 0.40 -11.14
N ARG A 172 30.32 1.59 -10.61
CA ARG A 172 29.57 2.18 -9.51
C ARG A 172 28.71 3.30 -10.05
N VAL A 173 27.54 3.50 -9.45
CA VAL A 173 26.57 4.52 -9.89
C VAL A 173 26.19 5.42 -8.73
N LYS A 174 26.30 6.71 -8.97
CA LYS A 174 25.81 7.79 -8.11
C LYS A 174 24.65 8.47 -8.79
N LEU A 175 23.56 8.74 -8.06
CA LEU A 175 22.48 9.59 -8.54
C LEU A 175 22.58 10.96 -7.88
N THR A 176 22.64 12.02 -8.66
CA THR A 176 22.50 13.40 -8.19
C THR A 176 21.15 13.92 -8.65
N LEU A 177 20.39 14.50 -7.72
CA LEU A 177 19.17 15.25 -8.05
C LEU A 177 19.54 16.74 -8.12
N GLU A 178 19.36 17.33 -9.28
CA GLU A 178 19.48 18.77 -9.51
C GLU A 178 18.07 19.33 -9.76
N GLY A 179 17.74 20.45 -9.13
CA GLY A 179 16.54 21.20 -9.48
C GLY A 179 16.83 21.99 -10.75
N LEU A 180 15.87 22.05 -11.69
CA LEU A 180 15.99 22.97 -12.81
C LEU A 180 16.05 24.40 -12.26
N GLU A 181 17.08 25.17 -12.65
CA GLU A 181 17.18 26.59 -12.30
C GLU A 181 15.88 27.29 -12.73
N LYS A 182 15.24 28.00 -11.79
CA LYS A 182 14.10 28.85 -12.13
C LYS A 182 14.60 30.00 -13.01
N ASP A 183 13.84 30.35 -14.04
CA ASP A 183 14.09 31.56 -14.83
C ASP A 183 14.19 32.80 -13.89
N TYR A 184 15.22 33.60 -14.12
CA TYR A 184 15.74 34.70 -13.30
C TYR A 184 14.77 35.87 -13.03
N ASP A 185 13.71 35.70 -12.22
CA ASP A 185 12.88 36.83 -11.76
C ASP A 185 12.60 36.89 -10.24
N GLU A 186 13.03 35.91 -9.43
CA GLU A 186 12.70 35.86 -7.99
C GLU A 186 13.82 36.35 -7.04
N GLU A 187 15.03 36.68 -7.50
CA GLU A 187 16.19 37.03 -6.63
C GLU A 187 16.13 38.42 -5.94
N SER A 188 15.03 39.17 -6.04
CA SER A 188 15.00 40.58 -5.60
C SER A 188 14.22 40.89 -4.31
N GLN A 189 13.89 39.91 -3.44
CA GLN A 189 13.29 40.22 -2.14
C GLN A 189 14.01 39.55 -0.95
N GLU A 190 14.84 40.34 -0.28
CA GLU A 190 15.25 40.10 1.12
C GLU A 190 14.00 40.05 2.01
N LYS A 191 13.54 38.85 2.39
CA LYS A 191 12.45 38.68 3.37
C LYS A 191 13.02 38.53 4.79
N THR A 192 12.84 39.57 5.59
CA THR A 192 13.06 39.60 7.04
C THR A 192 11.75 39.20 7.76
N SER A 193 11.48 37.90 7.91
CA SER A 193 10.49 37.30 8.83
C SER A 193 10.57 35.77 8.74
N PRO A 194 10.09 34.99 9.74
CA PRO A 194 10.01 33.54 9.63
C PRO A 194 8.90 33.19 8.63
N THR A 195 9.22 33.25 7.35
CA THR A 195 8.28 32.98 6.26
C THR A 195 8.02 31.48 6.17
N VAL A 196 6.74 31.12 6.02
CA VAL A 196 6.30 29.75 5.68
C VAL A 196 7.11 29.26 4.46
N PRO A 197 7.63 28.02 4.46
CA PRO A 197 8.37 27.51 3.30
C PRO A 197 7.52 27.61 2.04
N GLN A 198 8.00 28.32 1.02
CA GLN A 198 7.28 28.47 -0.25
C GLN A 198 7.06 27.11 -0.95
N LYS A 199 7.88 26.10 -0.62
CA LYS A 199 7.85 24.76 -1.22
C LYS A 199 8.58 23.73 -0.36
N MET A 200 8.14 22.48 -0.42
CA MET A 200 8.88 21.33 0.12
C MET A 200 10.20 21.15 -0.64
N ALA A 201 11.32 20.99 0.07
CA ALA A 201 12.57 20.57 -0.56
C ALA A 201 12.43 19.13 -1.09
N ASN A 202 12.92 18.88 -2.30
CA ASN A 202 12.93 17.52 -2.83
C ASN A 202 13.78 16.62 -1.93
N THR A 203 13.27 15.44 -1.60
CA THR A 203 14.03 14.43 -0.85
C THR A 203 14.56 13.36 -1.78
N VAL A 204 15.72 12.79 -1.44
CA VAL A 204 16.25 11.61 -2.14
C VAL A 204 16.78 10.63 -1.11
N GLU A 205 16.20 9.44 -1.08
CA GLU A 205 16.64 8.33 -0.25
C GLU A 205 17.19 7.19 -1.10
N PHE A 206 18.12 6.43 -0.52
CA PHE A 206 18.86 5.38 -1.21
C PHE A 206 18.63 4.04 -0.52
N SER A 207 18.20 3.04 -1.28
CA SER A 207 17.96 1.69 -0.76
C SER A 207 18.77 0.65 -1.52
N LEU A 208 19.39 -0.26 -0.77
CA LEU A 208 20.07 -1.44 -1.29
C LEU A 208 19.27 -2.68 -0.93
N ILE A 209 18.81 -3.41 -1.94
CA ILE A 209 17.90 -4.54 -1.79
C ILE A 209 18.62 -5.80 -2.26
N THR A 210 18.56 -6.87 -1.47
CA THR A 210 19.15 -8.18 -1.76
C THR A 210 18.14 -9.27 -1.39
N ASN A 211 18.42 -10.55 -1.67
CA ASN A 211 17.55 -11.66 -1.25
C ASN A 211 17.41 -11.81 0.28
N GLU A 212 18.29 -11.18 1.08
CA GLU A 212 18.31 -11.36 2.55
C GLU A 212 18.07 -10.08 3.33
N ASP A 213 18.14 -8.93 2.66
CA ASP A 213 18.22 -7.63 3.32
C ASP A 213 17.67 -6.48 2.47
N TYR A 214 17.04 -5.52 3.15
CA TYR A 214 16.55 -4.26 2.59
C TYR A 214 17.10 -3.13 3.45
N LYS A 215 18.14 -2.45 2.97
CA LYS A 215 18.83 -1.40 3.73
C LYS A 215 18.58 -0.04 3.11
N CYS A 216 17.84 0.82 3.79
CA CYS A 216 17.85 2.24 3.50
C CYS A 216 19.11 2.89 4.08
N ARG A 217 19.62 3.85 3.32
CA ARG A 217 20.73 4.70 3.66
C ARG A 217 20.34 6.13 3.28
N HIS A 218 20.43 7.03 4.24
CA HIS A 218 20.19 8.46 4.04
C HIS A 218 21.24 9.10 3.10
N THR A 219 22.36 8.42 2.86
CA THR A 219 23.44 8.91 2.00
C THR A 219 24.02 7.80 1.12
N GLN A 220 24.62 8.21 0.01
CA GLN A 220 25.42 7.35 -0.86
C GLN A 220 26.91 7.74 -0.78
N PRO A 221 27.85 6.84 -1.09
CA PRO A 221 29.27 7.18 -1.20
C PRO A 221 29.53 8.21 -2.30
N ASP A 222 30.66 8.89 -2.24
CA ASP A 222 31.04 9.92 -3.23
C ASP A 222 31.09 9.38 -4.67
N CYS A 223 31.49 8.12 -4.85
CA CYS A 223 31.47 7.41 -6.14
C CYS A 223 30.29 6.44 -6.28
N GLY A 224 29.24 6.61 -5.47
CA GLY A 224 28.04 5.78 -5.52
C GLY A 224 28.24 4.31 -5.14
N TYR A 225 27.27 3.46 -5.51
CA TYR A 225 27.24 2.04 -5.19
C TYR A 225 27.65 1.16 -6.37
N ALA A 226 28.38 0.08 -6.10
CA ALA A 226 28.71 -0.91 -7.11
C ALA A 226 27.45 -1.63 -7.60
N LEU A 227 27.31 -1.74 -8.93
CA LEU A 227 26.29 -2.56 -9.57
C LEU A 227 26.68 -4.03 -9.44
N GLN A 228 25.79 -4.84 -8.88
CA GLN A 228 26.03 -6.28 -8.72
C GLN A 228 24.77 -7.08 -9.07
N PRO A 229 24.92 -8.29 -9.65
CA PRO A 229 23.78 -9.13 -10.06
C PRO A 229 22.84 -9.56 -8.92
N ASP A 230 23.33 -9.57 -7.68
CA ASP A 230 22.64 -10.06 -6.50
C ASP A 230 21.83 -8.98 -5.75
N ARG A 231 21.80 -7.75 -6.26
CA ARG A 231 21.20 -6.61 -5.57
C ARG A 231 20.54 -5.60 -6.50
N TRP A 232 19.57 -4.87 -5.97
CA TRP A 232 18.98 -3.70 -6.60
C TRP A 232 19.45 -2.45 -5.86
N ILE A 233 19.65 -1.37 -6.62
CA ILE A 233 19.75 -0.02 -6.08
C ILE A 233 18.43 0.66 -6.39
N GLU A 234 17.74 1.14 -5.37
CA GLU A 234 16.52 1.96 -5.49
C GLU A 234 16.79 3.37 -4.98
N TYR A 235 16.32 4.36 -5.73
CA TYR A 235 16.29 5.77 -5.35
C TYR A 235 14.84 6.18 -5.16
N THR A 236 14.49 6.72 -4.00
CA THR A 236 13.14 7.20 -3.68
C THR A 236 13.17 8.72 -3.57
N ILE A 237 12.36 9.39 -4.37
CA ILE A 237 12.32 10.85 -4.48
C ILE A 237 10.90 11.31 -4.16
N GLN A 238 10.73 12.21 -3.19
CA GLN A 238 9.46 12.91 -2.98
C GLN A 238 9.58 14.35 -3.43
N THR A 239 8.59 14.81 -4.20
CA THR A 239 8.59 16.14 -4.79
C THR A 239 7.17 16.67 -4.99
N MET A 240 7.07 18.01 -5.03
CA MET A 240 5.87 18.74 -5.45
C MET A 240 5.82 19.00 -6.97
N GLU A 241 6.92 18.76 -7.68
CA GLU A 241 7.05 19.01 -9.12
C GLU A 241 7.64 17.80 -9.82
N PRO A 242 6.86 16.71 -9.97
CA PRO A 242 7.36 15.46 -10.54
C PRO A 242 7.87 15.60 -11.97
N ASP A 243 7.49 16.64 -12.71
CA ASP A 243 7.83 16.83 -14.11
C ASP A 243 8.99 17.83 -14.32
N ASN A 244 9.55 18.38 -13.22
CA ASN A 244 10.55 19.45 -13.23
C ASN A 244 11.85 19.07 -12.47
N LEU A 245 12.33 17.83 -12.66
CA LEU A 245 13.56 17.34 -12.03
C LEU A 245 14.62 16.98 -13.07
N GLU A 246 15.87 17.32 -12.78
CA GLU A 246 17.04 16.82 -13.50
C GLU A 246 17.78 15.78 -12.63
N LEU A 247 17.91 14.57 -13.17
CA LEU A 247 18.46 13.42 -12.47
C LEU A 247 19.70 12.92 -13.21
N ILE A 248 20.86 13.02 -12.59
CA ILE A 248 22.14 12.68 -13.21
C ILE A 248 22.68 11.40 -12.59
N PHE A 249 22.78 10.35 -13.41
CA PHE A 249 23.46 9.10 -13.06
C PHE A 249 24.92 9.18 -13.49
N ASP A 250 25.83 9.33 -12.53
CA ASP A 250 27.28 9.29 -12.76
C ASP A 250 27.83 7.88 -12.61
N PHE A 251 28.62 7.44 -13.59
CA PHE A 251 29.23 6.11 -13.63
C PHE A 251 30.72 6.19 -13.34
N PHE A 252 31.19 5.37 -12.41
CA PHE A 252 32.60 5.27 -12.03
C PHE A 252 33.12 3.86 -12.28
N GLU A 253 34.28 3.73 -12.93
CA GLU A 253 35.00 2.48 -13.13
C GLU A 253 35.65 2.03 -11.81
N GLU A 254 35.33 0.80 -11.40
CA GLU A 254 35.92 0.13 -10.24
C GLU A 254 37.13 -0.69 -10.72
N ASP A 255 38.33 -0.09 -10.70
CA ASP A 255 39.59 -0.78 -11.01
C ASP A 255 40.05 -1.61 -9.78
N LEU A 256 40.29 -2.91 -9.97
CA LEU A 256 40.77 -3.83 -8.92
C LEU A 256 42.30 -3.81 -8.78
N GLY A 257 43.03 -2.98 -9.54
CA GLY A 257 44.49 -3.05 -9.66
C GLY A 257 45.28 -1.77 -9.32
N GLU A 258 44.92 -0.60 -9.83
CA GLU A 258 45.70 0.65 -9.61
C GLU A 258 44.82 1.91 -9.58
N LYS A 259 45.38 3.03 -9.07
CA LYS A 259 44.71 4.33 -9.03
C LYS A 259 44.36 4.82 -10.44
N VAL A 260 43.07 5.00 -10.66
CA VAL A 260 42.49 5.54 -11.90
C VAL A 260 42.76 7.05 -12.00
N VAL A 261 43.41 7.46 -13.11
CA VAL A 261 43.55 8.80 -13.70
C VAL A 261 43.87 9.97 -12.73
N GLN A 262 45.05 10.55 -12.91
CA GLN A 262 45.74 11.45 -11.97
C GLN A 262 45.12 12.86 -11.78
N ASP A 263 44.06 13.21 -12.51
CA ASP A 263 43.47 14.56 -12.55
C ASP A 263 41.98 14.61 -12.10
N ASP A 264 41.44 13.53 -11.53
CA ASP A 264 40.05 13.49 -11.08
C ASP A 264 39.86 13.97 -9.64
N VAL A 265 38.85 14.81 -9.41
CA VAL A 265 38.35 15.13 -8.06
C VAL A 265 37.78 13.87 -7.38
N LEU A 266 37.21 12.93 -8.16
CA LEU A 266 36.75 11.60 -7.74
C LEU A 266 37.25 10.54 -8.74
N PRO A 267 38.23 9.68 -8.38
CA PRO A 267 38.88 8.75 -9.30
C PRO A 267 37.89 7.86 -10.06
N GLY A 268 38.05 7.79 -11.38
CA GLY A 268 37.42 6.77 -12.22
C GLY A 268 36.05 7.10 -12.79
N HIS A 269 35.59 8.35 -12.73
CA HIS A 269 34.36 8.74 -13.45
C HIS A 269 34.49 8.46 -14.96
N VAL A 270 33.57 7.75 -15.59
CA VAL A 270 33.68 7.39 -17.03
C VAL A 270 32.67 8.12 -17.92
N GLY A 271 31.59 8.60 -17.33
CA GLY A 271 30.50 9.24 -18.04
C GLY A 271 29.23 9.34 -17.20
N SER A 272 28.21 9.98 -17.77
CA SER A 272 26.97 10.30 -17.09
C SER A 272 25.77 10.04 -18.00
N ALA A 273 24.62 9.72 -17.41
CA ALA A 273 23.33 9.68 -18.09
C ALA A 273 22.36 10.65 -17.38
N CYS A 274 21.75 11.56 -18.13
CA CYS A 274 20.77 12.50 -17.61
C CYS A 274 19.34 11.99 -17.89
N LEU A 275 18.48 12.12 -16.90
CA LEU A 275 17.04 11.90 -16.95
C LEU A 275 16.34 13.19 -16.57
N LEU A 276 15.62 13.79 -17.53
CA LEU A 276 14.66 14.83 -17.24
C LEU A 276 13.33 14.17 -16.89
N SER A 277 12.77 14.49 -15.72
CA SER A 277 11.54 13.82 -15.26
C SER A 277 10.32 14.14 -16.14
N SER A 278 10.34 15.25 -16.87
CA SER A 278 9.40 15.57 -17.96
C SER A 278 9.31 14.46 -19.01
N THR A 279 10.40 13.73 -19.28
CA THR A 279 10.39 12.57 -20.19
C THR A 279 9.43 11.48 -19.70
N ILE A 280 9.31 11.30 -18.39
CA ILE A 280 8.36 10.33 -17.81
C ILE A 280 6.93 10.84 -17.98
N ALA A 281 6.71 12.14 -17.75
CA ALA A 281 5.41 12.78 -17.92
C ALA A 281 4.89 12.64 -19.35
N GLU A 282 5.74 12.89 -20.35
CA GLU A 282 5.43 12.78 -21.78
C GLU A 282 5.06 11.36 -22.21
N LEU A 283 5.64 10.34 -21.57
CA LEU A 283 5.29 8.93 -21.82
C LEU A 283 3.87 8.58 -21.33
N GLY A 284 3.31 9.36 -20.40
CA GLY A 284 1.96 9.15 -19.86
C GLY A 284 1.78 7.84 -19.07
N LYS A 285 2.87 7.20 -18.64
CA LYS A 285 2.86 5.92 -17.91
C LYS A 285 3.38 6.11 -16.50
N SER A 286 2.65 5.60 -15.51
CA SER A 286 3.10 5.64 -14.11
C SER A 286 4.20 4.65 -13.77
N ALA A 287 4.51 3.67 -14.61
CA ALA A 287 5.60 2.73 -14.38
C ALA A 287 6.18 2.20 -15.70
N GLY A 288 7.44 1.78 -15.68
CA GLY A 288 8.09 1.19 -16.85
C GLY A 288 9.61 1.21 -16.78
N ILE A 289 10.26 1.01 -17.93
CA ILE A 289 11.72 1.01 -18.05
C ILE A 289 12.16 2.04 -19.07
N LEU A 290 12.96 3.01 -18.63
CA LEU A 290 13.64 3.99 -19.48
C LEU A 290 15.01 3.45 -19.90
N THR A 291 15.47 3.81 -21.09
CA THR A 291 16.83 3.52 -21.55
C THR A 291 17.54 4.82 -21.88
N LEU A 292 18.54 5.18 -21.08
CA LEU A 292 19.28 6.42 -21.20
C LEU A 292 20.67 6.14 -21.79
N ALA A 293 21.16 7.06 -22.62
CA ALA A 293 22.49 7.00 -23.18
C ALA A 293 23.52 7.44 -22.13
N ILE A 294 24.58 6.64 -21.94
CA ILE A 294 25.70 7.03 -21.07
C ILE A 294 26.69 7.81 -21.92
N MET A 295 26.77 9.11 -21.69
CA MET A 295 27.65 10.05 -22.39
C MET A 295 29.03 10.07 -21.74
N SER A 296 30.09 9.94 -22.54
CA SER A 296 31.47 10.06 -22.03
C SER A 296 31.79 11.50 -21.64
N ARG A 297 32.85 11.68 -20.85
CA ARG A 297 33.43 13.01 -20.58
C ARG A 297 33.75 13.84 -21.82
N ASN A 298 34.08 13.17 -22.94
CA ASN A 298 34.19 13.85 -24.22
C ASN A 298 32.78 14.07 -24.79
N PRO A 299 32.32 15.33 -24.91
CA PRO A 299 31.00 15.63 -25.43
C PRO A 299 30.82 15.00 -26.80
N ARG A 300 29.62 14.47 -27.09
CA ARG A 300 29.23 13.79 -28.36
C ARG A 300 29.69 12.33 -28.53
N LYS A 301 30.25 11.67 -27.51
CA LYS A 301 30.55 10.22 -27.57
C LYS A 301 29.79 9.44 -26.51
N THR A 302 28.95 8.51 -26.95
CA THR A 302 28.26 7.56 -26.06
C THR A 302 29.17 6.38 -25.74
N ILE A 303 29.23 5.95 -24.48
CA ILE A 303 29.99 4.76 -24.03
C ILE A 303 29.10 3.53 -23.82
N GLY A 304 27.81 3.73 -23.61
CA GLY A 304 26.88 2.65 -23.32
C GLY A 304 25.46 3.17 -23.10
N LYS A 305 24.65 2.35 -22.45
CA LYS A 305 23.29 2.72 -22.04
C LYS A 305 22.99 2.16 -20.65
N VAL A 306 22.14 2.87 -19.92
CA VAL A 306 21.58 2.42 -18.65
C VAL A 306 20.08 2.22 -18.79
N ARG A 307 19.56 1.15 -18.21
CA ARG A 307 18.13 0.86 -18.08
C ARG A 307 17.71 1.24 -16.66
N VAL A 308 16.74 2.14 -16.56
CA VAL A 308 16.19 2.62 -15.29
C VAL A 308 14.74 2.18 -15.21
N ASP A 309 14.45 1.25 -14.32
CA ASP A 309 13.07 0.89 -13.97
C ASP A 309 12.49 1.98 -13.07
N TYR A 310 11.24 2.36 -13.27
CA TYR A 310 10.62 3.46 -12.54
C TYR A 310 9.17 3.18 -12.18
N ILE A 311 8.73 3.80 -11.08
CA ILE A 311 7.33 3.95 -10.71
C ILE A 311 7.08 5.35 -10.15
N ILE A 312 5.93 5.93 -10.50
CA ILE A 312 5.40 7.18 -10.00
C ILE A 312 4.17 6.86 -9.15
N ILE A 313 4.15 7.33 -7.91
CA ILE A 313 3.06 7.16 -6.96
C ILE A 313 2.48 8.53 -6.63
N LYS A 314 1.20 8.70 -6.90
CA LYS A 314 0.46 9.94 -6.63
C LYS A 314 -0.58 9.71 -5.52
N PRO A 315 -1.06 10.76 -4.83
CA PRO A 315 -2.22 10.66 -3.95
C PRO A 315 -3.45 10.13 -4.69
N ILE A 316 -4.45 9.63 -3.97
CA ILE A 316 -5.71 9.16 -4.57
C ILE A 316 -6.43 10.36 -5.21
N GLN A 317 -6.71 10.29 -6.51
CA GLN A 317 -7.39 11.38 -7.22
C GLN A 317 -8.85 11.53 -6.75
N GLY A 318 -9.24 12.72 -6.27
CA GLY A 318 -10.64 12.98 -5.89
C GLY A 318 -11.10 12.30 -4.60
N TYR A 319 -10.18 11.82 -3.77
CA TYR A 319 -10.47 11.35 -2.42
C TYR A 319 -9.38 11.82 -1.45
N ALA A 320 -9.79 12.51 -0.38
CA ALA A 320 -8.90 12.94 0.68
C ALA A 320 -9.09 12.05 1.92
N CYS A 321 -8.01 11.41 2.39
CA CYS A 321 -8.05 10.69 3.65
C CYS A 321 -8.14 11.68 4.83
N ASP A 322 -8.93 11.32 5.84
CA ASP A 322 -9.07 12.09 7.08
C ASP A 322 -8.14 11.55 8.19
N MET A 323 -8.08 12.27 9.31
CA MET A 323 -7.30 11.88 10.50
C MET A 323 -8.14 11.21 11.59
N LYS A 324 -9.39 10.81 11.30
CA LYS A 324 -10.33 10.37 12.34
C LYS A 324 -9.88 9.05 12.97
N ALA A 325 -9.56 8.06 12.13
CA ALA A 325 -9.20 6.72 12.57
C ALA A 325 -8.11 6.11 11.69
N SER A 326 -7.19 5.39 12.33
CA SER A 326 -6.23 4.55 11.63
C SER A 326 -6.11 3.19 12.29
N TYR A 327 -6.02 2.16 11.45
CA TYR A 327 -5.73 0.79 11.80
C TYR A 327 -4.48 0.27 11.05
N SER A 328 -3.74 1.15 10.35
CA SER A 328 -2.60 0.81 9.49
C SER A 328 -1.58 -0.11 10.16
N LYS A 329 -1.32 0.14 11.45
CA LYS A 329 -0.39 -0.61 12.31
C LYS A 329 -1.08 -1.30 13.48
N TYR A 330 -2.41 -1.29 13.53
CA TYR A 330 -3.13 -1.86 14.65
C TYR A 330 -3.23 -3.38 14.54
N TRP A 331 -2.65 -4.06 15.54
CA TRP A 331 -2.90 -5.46 15.79
C TRP A 331 -3.16 -5.69 17.28
N LYS A 332 -4.31 -6.28 17.60
CA LYS A 332 -4.62 -6.66 18.99
C LYS A 332 -4.02 -8.04 19.27
N PRO A 333 -3.16 -8.21 20.29
CA PRO A 333 -2.71 -9.53 20.73
C PRO A 333 -3.91 -10.44 21.01
N ARG A 334 -3.90 -11.63 20.40
CA ARG A 334 -5.01 -12.60 20.39
C ARG A 334 -4.51 -13.97 19.92
N THR A 335 -5.37 -14.98 20.04
CA THR A 335 -5.17 -16.29 19.40
C THR A 335 -5.18 -16.15 17.87
N THR A 336 -4.51 -17.07 17.18
CA THR A 336 -4.47 -17.11 15.71
C THR A 336 -5.87 -16.98 15.10
N LEU A 337 -6.02 -16.07 14.15
CA LEU A 337 -7.26 -15.89 13.41
C LEU A 337 -7.44 -16.96 12.34
N ASP A 338 -8.62 -17.55 12.27
CA ASP A 338 -9.02 -18.39 11.15
C ASP A 338 -9.66 -17.50 10.05
N VAL A 339 -9.15 -17.61 8.83
CA VAL A 339 -9.52 -16.78 7.68
C VAL A 339 -9.96 -17.67 6.52
N GLY A 340 -11.16 -17.43 5.99
CA GLY A 340 -11.71 -18.24 4.89
C GLY A 340 -11.12 -17.85 3.54
N HIS A 341 -10.34 -18.75 2.93
CA HIS A 341 -9.74 -18.54 1.62
C HIS A 341 -10.81 -18.46 0.52
N ARG A 342 -10.87 -17.37 -0.25
CA ARG A 342 -11.91 -17.11 -1.27
C ARG A 342 -13.34 -17.36 -0.76
N GLY A 343 -13.56 -17.14 0.53
CA GLY A 343 -14.72 -17.61 1.29
C GLY A 343 -14.55 -19.05 1.81
N ALA A 344 -15.37 -19.98 1.32
CA ALA A 344 -15.42 -21.37 1.77
C ALA A 344 -14.30 -22.26 1.19
N GLY A 345 -13.42 -21.69 0.37
CA GLY A 345 -12.25 -22.36 -0.18
C GLY A 345 -12.27 -22.53 -1.69
N ASN A 346 -11.14 -23.03 -2.21
CA ASN A 346 -10.94 -23.34 -3.61
C ASN A 346 -11.92 -24.44 -4.10
N SER A 347 -12.60 -24.13 -5.19
CA SER A 347 -13.64 -24.98 -5.81
C SER A 347 -13.19 -25.60 -7.13
N THR A 348 -11.91 -25.48 -7.50
CA THR A 348 -11.44 -25.64 -8.89
C THR A 348 -10.17 -26.46 -9.07
N THR A 349 -9.20 -26.45 -8.14
CA THR A 349 -7.86 -27.05 -8.36
C THR A 349 -7.39 -28.02 -7.29
N THR A 350 -8.12 -28.16 -6.18
CA THR A 350 -7.72 -29.05 -5.07
C THR A 350 -8.28 -30.46 -5.25
N THR A 351 -7.66 -31.46 -4.60
CA THR A 351 -8.13 -32.86 -4.62
C THR A 351 -9.52 -33.05 -3.99
N ARG A 352 -10.00 -32.06 -3.24
CA ARG A 352 -11.35 -32.04 -2.63
C ARG A 352 -11.95 -30.64 -2.75
N LEU A 353 -12.77 -30.45 -3.77
CA LEU A 353 -13.40 -29.18 -4.13
C LEU A 353 -14.34 -28.65 -3.03
N ALA A 354 -14.37 -27.33 -2.85
CA ALA A 354 -15.37 -26.66 -2.03
C ALA A 354 -16.79 -26.86 -2.59
N LYS A 355 -17.79 -26.89 -1.70
CA LYS A 355 -19.22 -27.10 -2.06
C LYS A 355 -19.87 -25.87 -2.69
N VAL A 356 -19.31 -24.70 -2.44
CA VAL A 356 -19.78 -23.40 -2.95
C VAL A 356 -18.69 -22.81 -3.81
N GLN A 357 -19.06 -22.20 -4.94
CA GLN A 357 -18.11 -21.60 -5.86
C GLN A 357 -17.33 -20.47 -5.18
N GLU A 358 -16.00 -20.53 -5.26
CA GLU A 358 -15.09 -19.54 -4.67
C GLU A 358 -15.36 -18.11 -5.16
N ASN A 359 -14.96 -17.11 -4.36
CA ASN A 359 -15.07 -15.69 -4.73
C ASN A 359 -16.51 -15.22 -5.08
N THR A 360 -17.52 -15.93 -4.57
CA THR A 360 -18.94 -15.55 -4.64
C THR A 360 -19.45 -15.03 -3.29
N ILE A 361 -20.52 -14.23 -3.29
CA ILE A 361 -21.14 -13.74 -2.04
C ILE A 361 -21.59 -14.91 -1.16
N ALA A 362 -22.14 -15.97 -1.77
CA ALA A 362 -22.53 -17.19 -1.06
C ALA A 362 -21.34 -17.86 -0.35
N SER A 363 -20.18 -17.96 -1.03
CA SER A 363 -18.96 -18.53 -0.44
C SER A 363 -18.45 -17.72 0.75
N LEU A 364 -18.43 -16.39 0.62
CA LEU A 364 -18.00 -15.48 1.68
C LEU A 364 -18.93 -15.54 2.90
N ARG A 365 -20.26 -15.53 2.67
CA ARG A 365 -21.25 -15.67 3.75
C ARG A 365 -21.16 -17.02 4.43
N SER A 366 -20.94 -18.09 3.65
CA SER A 366 -20.75 -19.42 4.20
C SER A 366 -19.57 -19.44 5.18
N ALA A 367 -18.38 -18.99 4.78
CA ALA A 367 -17.23 -18.95 5.67
C ALA A 367 -17.48 -18.08 6.92
N ALA A 368 -18.10 -16.90 6.76
CA ALA A 368 -18.45 -16.04 7.88
C ALA A 368 -19.40 -16.74 8.88
N SER A 369 -20.43 -17.44 8.38
CA SER A 369 -21.38 -18.19 9.21
C SER A 369 -20.75 -19.39 9.94
N HIS A 370 -19.62 -19.88 9.46
CA HIS A 370 -18.84 -20.97 10.08
C HIS A 370 -17.69 -20.46 10.96
N GLY A 371 -17.72 -19.19 11.38
CA GLY A 371 -16.83 -18.64 12.40
C GLY A 371 -15.51 -18.08 11.87
N ALA A 372 -15.38 -17.87 10.56
CA ALA A 372 -14.22 -17.16 10.01
C ALA A 372 -14.15 -15.73 10.58
N ALA A 373 -13.00 -15.36 11.14
CA ALA A 373 -12.80 -14.01 11.67
C ALA A 373 -12.64 -12.98 10.54
N PHE A 374 -12.06 -13.44 9.44
CA PHE A 374 -11.98 -12.74 8.17
C PHE A 374 -12.35 -13.68 7.03
N VAL A 375 -12.82 -13.14 5.92
CA VAL A 375 -12.83 -13.81 4.62
C VAL A 375 -11.82 -13.14 3.71
N GLU A 376 -11.06 -13.96 3.02
CA GLU A 376 -10.09 -13.54 2.01
C GLU A 376 -10.73 -13.70 0.62
N PHE A 377 -10.41 -12.77 -0.29
CA PHE A 377 -10.79 -12.86 -1.70
C PHE A 377 -9.94 -11.92 -2.56
N ASP A 378 -9.92 -12.22 -3.86
CA ASP A 378 -9.06 -11.57 -4.85
C ASP A 378 -9.80 -10.47 -5.62
N VAL A 379 -9.15 -9.33 -5.84
CA VAL A 379 -9.72 -8.17 -6.55
C VAL A 379 -8.81 -7.68 -7.66
N HIS A 380 -9.43 -7.42 -8.81
CA HIS A 380 -8.85 -6.67 -9.93
C HIS A 380 -9.97 -6.01 -10.75
N LEU A 381 -9.65 -5.41 -11.90
CA LEU A 381 -10.59 -4.60 -12.69
C LEU A 381 -11.05 -5.30 -13.98
N SER A 382 -12.32 -5.10 -14.31
CA SER A 382 -12.86 -5.28 -15.68
C SER A 382 -12.36 -4.19 -16.64
N LYS A 383 -12.63 -4.34 -17.93
CA LYS A 383 -12.27 -3.39 -19.00
C LYS A 383 -12.81 -1.97 -18.78
N ASP A 384 -14.03 -1.87 -18.27
CA ASP A 384 -14.73 -0.63 -17.92
C ASP A 384 -14.43 -0.16 -16.48
N HIS A 385 -13.38 -0.71 -15.87
CA HIS A 385 -12.84 -0.35 -14.57
C HIS A 385 -13.77 -0.59 -13.38
N VAL A 386 -14.64 -1.58 -13.45
CA VAL A 386 -15.39 -2.05 -12.28
C VAL A 386 -14.50 -3.00 -11.48
N PRO A 387 -14.28 -2.77 -10.17
CA PRO A 387 -13.58 -3.74 -9.32
C PRO A 387 -14.42 -5.00 -9.16
N ILE A 388 -13.88 -6.13 -9.60
CA ILE A 388 -14.51 -7.44 -9.51
C ILE A 388 -13.77 -8.32 -8.51
N VAL A 389 -14.49 -9.27 -7.93
CA VAL A 389 -13.93 -10.31 -7.07
C VAL A 389 -13.72 -11.58 -7.89
N TYR A 390 -12.47 -11.89 -8.22
CA TYR A 390 -12.07 -13.05 -9.03
C TYR A 390 -10.55 -13.27 -8.96
N HIS A 391 -10.12 -14.53 -8.97
CA HIS A 391 -8.73 -14.91 -8.72
C HIS A 391 -7.81 -14.77 -9.94
N ASP A 392 -8.19 -15.39 -11.06
CA ASP A 392 -7.31 -15.49 -12.24
C ASP A 392 -7.31 -14.19 -13.05
N LEU A 393 -6.22 -13.89 -13.76
CA LEU A 393 -6.16 -12.73 -14.65
C LEU A 393 -6.86 -12.99 -16.00
N THR A 394 -7.21 -14.24 -16.26
CA THR A 394 -7.85 -14.74 -17.47
C THR A 394 -9.06 -15.60 -17.11
N CYS A 395 -9.97 -15.77 -18.05
CA CYS A 395 -11.11 -16.69 -17.92
C CYS A 395 -11.35 -17.41 -19.27
N CYS A 396 -12.06 -18.53 -19.24
CA CYS A 396 -12.41 -19.27 -20.46
C CYS A 396 -13.83 -18.96 -20.92
N MET A 397 -13.98 -18.72 -22.22
CA MET A 397 -15.27 -18.57 -22.89
C MET A 397 -15.53 -19.76 -23.82
N ALA A 398 -16.76 -20.26 -23.80
CA ALA A 398 -17.24 -21.27 -24.75
C ALA A 398 -17.94 -20.59 -25.94
N MET A 399 -17.56 -20.94 -27.16
CA MET A 399 -18.28 -20.52 -28.37
C MET A 399 -19.59 -21.34 -28.52
N LYS A 400 -20.69 -20.67 -28.87
CA LYS A 400 -21.98 -21.33 -29.13
C LYS A 400 -21.89 -22.11 -30.45
N LYS A 401 -22.14 -23.42 -30.43
CA LYS A 401 -21.99 -24.30 -31.60
C LYS A 401 -23.14 -24.14 -32.61
N LYS A 402 -22.87 -24.54 -33.87
CA LYS A 402 -23.92 -24.82 -34.88
C LYS A 402 -24.52 -26.24 -34.76
N LEU A 403 -23.79 -27.23 -34.23
CA LEU A 403 -24.24 -28.63 -34.03
C LEU A 403 -23.68 -29.22 -32.71
N ASP A 404 -24.45 -30.11 -32.05
CA ASP A 404 -24.18 -30.62 -30.70
C ASP A 404 -23.02 -31.64 -30.55
N THR A 405 -22.45 -32.16 -31.65
CA THR A 405 -21.57 -33.35 -31.62
C THR A 405 -20.05 -33.09 -31.54
N GLU A 406 -19.56 -31.85 -31.65
CA GLU A 406 -18.11 -31.55 -31.54
C GLU A 406 -17.70 -31.22 -30.10
N PRO A 407 -16.44 -31.40 -29.66
CA PRO A 407 -15.98 -30.92 -28.36
C PRO A 407 -16.14 -29.38 -28.24
N LEU A 408 -16.44 -28.87 -27.05
CA LEU A 408 -16.53 -27.43 -26.79
C LEU A 408 -15.15 -26.78 -26.99
N GLU A 409 -15.03 -25.87 -27.95
CA GLU A 409 -13.83 -25.06 -28.10
C GLU A 409 -13.87 -23.92 -27.08
N LEU A 410 -12.95 -23.97 -26.11
CA LEU A 410 -12.75 -22.92 -25.11
C LEU A 410 -11.61 -22.01 -25.56
N PHE A 411 -11.82 -20.71 -25.43
CA PHE A 411 -10.78 -19.71 -25.64
C PHE A 411 -10.53 -18.96 -24.33
N GLU A 412 -9.25 -18.81 -23.99
CA GLU A 412 -8.80 -18.01 -22.85
C GLU A 412 -8.79 -16.53 -23.23
N ILE A 413 -9.40 -15.69 -22.40
CA ILE A 413 -9.46 -14.24 -22.58
C ILE A 413 -9.07 -13.55 -21.28
N ALA A 414 -8.28 -12.48 -21.39
CA ALA A 414 -7.91 -11.65 -20.25
C ALA A 414 -9.15 -10.94 -19.70
N VAL A 415 -9.33 -11.00 -18.38
CA VAL A 415 -10.48 -10.36 -17.71
C VAL A 415 -10.51 -8.86 -17.98
N LYS A 416 -9.33 -8.22 -18.08
CA LYS A 416 -9.19 -6.80 -18.41
C LYS A 416 -9.75 -6.41 -19.79
N GLU A 417 -10.05 -7.39 -20.65
CA GLU A 417 -10.62 -7.16 -21.99
C GLU A 417 -12.15 -7.31 -22.03
N LEU A 418 -12.76 -7.70 -20.90
CA LEU A 418 -14.20 -7.87 -20.76
C LEU A 418 -14.77 -6.79 -19.84
N THR A 419 -15.86 -6.17 -20.28
CA THR A 419 -16.66 -5.26 -19.44
C THR A 419 -17.34 -6.04 -18.32
N PHE A 420 -17.75 -5.33 -17.25
CA PHE A 420 -18.46 -5.95 -16.14
C PHE A 420 -19.71 -6.70 -16.59
N ASP A 421 -20.53 -6.08 -17.45
CA ASP A 421 -21.75 -6.70 -17.98
C ASP A 421 -21.43 -7.96 -18.80
N GLN A 422 -20.35 -7.97 -19.58
CA GLN A 422 -19.90 -9.16 -20.29
C GLN A 422 -19.50 -10.29 -19.33
N LEU A 423 -18.80 -9.96 -18.23
CA LEU A 423 -18.42 -10.93 -17.20
C LEU A 423 -19.65 -11.52 -16.50
N GLN A 424 -20.68 -10.71 -16.22
CA GLN A 424 -21.92 -11.18 -15.60
C GLN A 424 -22.71 -12.17 -16.47
N LEU A 425 -22.51 -12.14 -17.79
CA LEU A 425 -23.14 -13.05 -18.75
C LEU A 425 -22.37 -14.36 -18.93
N LEU A 426 -21.15 -14.46 -18.41
CA LEU A 426 -20.35 -15.68 -18.51
C LEU A 426 -20.92 -16.76 -17.61
N LYS A 427 -21.31 -17.88 -18.23
CA LYS A 427 -21.40 -19.16 -17.53
C LYS A 427 -19.97 -19.71 -17.42
N LEU A 428 -19.31 -19.43 -16.31
CA LEU A 428 -17.97 -19.93 -16.02
C LEU A 428 -17.96 -21.47 -16.06
N ALA A 429 -17.53 -22.04 -17.18
CA ALA A 429 -17.04 -23.41 -17.24
C ALA A 429 -15.55 -23.34 -16.93
N HIS A 430 -15.16 -23.66 -15.70
CA HIS A 430 -13.77 -23.55 -15.25
C HIS A 430 -12.84 -24.42 -16.12
N VAL A 431 -11.62 -23.95 -16.37
CA VAL A 431 -10.58 -24.63 -17.19
C VAL A 431 -10.29 -26.07 -16.69
N THR A 432 -10.49 -26.30 -15.39
CA THR A 432 -10.32 -27.59 -14.72
C THR A 432 -11.53 -28.52 -14.79
N ALA A 433 -12.74 -28.02 -15.02
CA ALA A 433 -13.95 -28.84 -15.20
C ALA A 433 -13.89 -29.69 -16.48
N LEU A 434 -12.93 -29.41 -17.37
CA LEU A 434 -12.62 -30.24 -18.54
C LEU A 434 -11.70 -31.45 -18.23
N LYS A 435 -11.03 -31.49 -17.06
CA LYS A 435 -10.10 -32.58 -16.70
C LYS A 435 -10.74 -33.65 -15.81
N VAL A 436 -11.86 -33.35 -15.16
CA VAL A 436 -12.58 -34.31 -14.32
C VAL A 436 -13.92 -34.62 -14.98
N LYS A 437 -14.08 -35.85 -15.48
CA LYS A 437 -15.34 -36.39 -16.03
C LYS A 437 -16.37 -36.62 -14.93
N ASP A 438 -16.82 -35.58 -14.24
CA ASP A 438 -17.94 -35.71 -13.31
C ASP A 438 -18.99 -34.64 -13.58
N HIS A 439 -19.82 -34.93 -14.58
CA HIS A 439 -21.09 -34.26 -14.78
C HIS A 439 -22.07 -34.87 -13.78
N ASN A 440 -22.19 -34.31 -12.57
CA ASN A 440 -23.44 -34.31 -11.78
C ASN A 440 -23.27 -33.59 -10.44
N ALA A 441 -23.43 -32.27 -10.46
CA ALA A 441 -23.97 -31.54 -9.32
C ALA A 441 -24.95 -30.50 -9.86
N SER A 442 -26.21 -30.90 -10.03
CA SER A 442 -27.29 -29.95 -10.31
C SER A 442 -27.57 -29.21 -9.00
N PHE A 443 -27.23 -27.92 -8.97
CA PHE A 443 -27.70 -26.99 -7.94
C PHE A 443 -29.19 -26.74 -8.21
N LYS A 444 -30.06 -26.97 -7.21
CA LYS A 444 -31.48 -26.60 -7.32
C LYS A 444 -31.58 -25.10 -7.07
N ASP A 445 -32.02 -24.37 -8.09
CA ASP A 445 -32.19 -22.93 -8.07
C ASP A 445 -33.36 -22.52 -7.16
N ASP A 446 -33.06 -21.78 -6.09
CA ASP A 446 -33.97 -20.80 -5.49
C ASP A 446 -33.61 -19.43 -6.12
N GLU A 447 -34.58 -18.63 -6.59
CA GLU A 447 -34.28 -17.40 -7.36
C GLU A 447 -33.44 -16.36 -6.59
N ASN A 448 -33.52 -16.33 -5.25
CA ASN A 448 -32.63 -15.51 -4.40
C ASN A 448 -31.20 -16.08 -4.29
N SER A 449 -31.02 -17.40 -4.46
CA SER A 449 -29.72 -18.07 -4.37
C SER A 449 -28.87 -17.91 -5.64
N ALA A 450 -29.51 -17.75 -6.81
CA ALA A 450 -28.84 -17.64 -8.11
C ALA A 450 -27.90 -16.42 -8.20
N PHE A 451 -28.26 -15.31 -7.55
CA PHE A 451 -27.51 -14.06 -7.56
C PHE A 451 -26.29 -14.05 -6.64
N GLU A 452 -26.38 -14.74 -5.50
CA GLU A 452 -25.28 -14.85 -4.54
C GLU A 452 -24.22 -15.86 -4.98
N MET A 453 -24.61 -16.81 -5.82
CA MET A 453 -23.73 -17.78 -6.48
C MET A 453 -23.16 -17.25 -7.81
N GLN A 454 -23.56 -16.06 -8.24
CA GLN A 454 -23.08 -15.46 -9.48
C GLN A 454 -21.57 -15.15 -9.36
N PRO A 455 -20.74 -15.57 -10.34
CA PRO A 455 -19.33 -15.24 -10.35
C PRO A 455 -19.07 -13.77 -10.70
N PHE A 456 -17.83 -13.34 -10.47
CA PHE A 456 -17.38 -11.97 -10.70
C PHE A 456 -18.24 -10.90 -9.99
N PRO A 457 -18.66 -11.06 -8.72
CA PRO A 457 -19.41 -9.99 -8.07
C PRO A 457 -18.53 -8.73 -7.98
N SER A 458 -19.12 -7.55 -8.09
CA SER A 458 -18.37 -6.32 -7.88
C SER A 458 -17.92 -6.20 -6.42
N LEU A 459 -16.76 -5.60 -6.17
CA LEU A 459 -16.25 -5.37 -4.82
C LEU A 459 -17.23 -4.57 -3.98
N GLN A 460 -17.85 -3.54 -4.56
CA GLN A 460 -18.88 -2.74 -3.89
C GLN A 460 -20.03 -3.63 -3.39
N ARG A 461 -20.55 -4.51 -4.26
CA ARG A 461 -21.62 -5.43 -3.89
C ARG A 461 -21.21 -6.39 -2.77
N VAL A 462 -19.97 -6.87 -2.79
CA VAL A 462 -19.42 -7.72 -1.72
C VAL A 462 -19.32 -6.97 -0.39
N LEU A 463 -18.90 -5.70 -0.42
CA LEU A 463 -18.88 -4.82 0.77
C LEU A 463 -20.30 -4.62 1.32
N GLU A 464 -21.29 -4.40 0.46
CA GLU A 464 -22.68 -4.17 0.87
C GLU A 464 -23.42 -5.44 1.33
N SER A 465 -23.09 -6.60 0.75
CA SER A 465 -23.90 -7.82 0.90
C SER A 465 -23.42 -8.76 2.00
N VAL A 466 -22.13 -8.79 2.33
CA VAL A 466 -21.61 -9.63 3.43
C VAL A 466 -21.78 -8.89 4.75
N SER A 467 -21.93 -9.61 5.88
CA SER A 467 -22.08 -8.98 7.20
C SER A 467 -20.86 -8.11 7.58
N ASP A 468 -21.10 -7.00 8.26
CA ASP A 468 -20.05 -6.11 8.81
C ASP A 468 -19.26 -6.72 9.97
N ASP A 469 -19.74 -7.82 10.56
CA ASP A 469 -19.09 -8.46 11.71
C ASP A 469 -17.86 -9.27 11.31
N VAL A 470 -17.79 -9.76 10.06
CA VAL A 470 -16.63 -10.47 9.51
C VAL A 470 -15.66 -9.47 8.86
N GLY A 471 -14.36 -9.64 9.09
CA GLY A 471 -13.34 -8.81 8.46
C GLY A 471 -13.06 -9.26 7.02
N PHE A 472 -12.52 -8.37 6.19
CA PHE A 472 -12.06 -8.72 4.84
C PHE A 472 -10.55 -8.65 4.73
N ASN A 473 -9.95 -9.69 4.17
CA ASN A 473 -8.61 -9.64 3.60
C ASN A 473 -8.78 -9.51 2.08
N ILE A 474 -8.50 -8.32 1.53
CA ILE A 474 -8.68 -8.03 0.11
C ILE A 474 -7.32 -8.19 -0.57
N GLU A 475 -7.13 -9.28 -1.29
CA GLU A 475 -5.94 -9.47 -2.13
C GLU A 475 -6.09 -8.63 -3.41
N VAL A 476 -5.21 -7.65 -3.60
CA VAL A 476 -5.14 -6.86 -4.83
C VAL A 476 -4.23 -7.57 -5.83
N LYS A 477 -4.83 -8.17 -6.86
CA LYS A 477 -4.12 -8.91 -7.91
C LYS A 477 -3.46 -7.98 -8.90
N TRP A 478 -2.20 -8.25 -9.19
CA TRP A 478 -1.42 -7.54 -10.21
C TRP A 478 -0.51 -8.51 -10.95
N ILE A 479 -0.25 -8.25 -12.23
CA ILE A 479 0.64 -9.08 -13.05
C ILE A 479 2.07 -9.08 -12.50
N SER A 480 2.67 -10.24 -12.35
CA SER A 480 4.08 -10.36 -12.00
C SER A 480 4.84 -11.08 -13.12
N GLN A 481 6.13 -10.78 -13.21
CA GLN A 481 7.04 -11.50 -14.10
C GLN A 481 7.80 -12.56 -13.30
N GLN A 482 7.86 -13.77 -13.83
CA GLN A 482 8.68 -14.86 -13.31
C GLN A 482 10.15 -14.65 -13.70
N ARG A 483 11.06 -15.32 -13.01
CA ARG A 483 12.52 -15.17 -13.22
C ARG A 483 12.95 -15.54 -14.64
N ASP A 484 12.22 -16.42 -15.32
CA ASP A 484 12.47 -16.82 -16.70
C ASP A 484 11.95 -15.82 -17.74
N GLY A 485 11.26 -14.75 -17.30
CA GLY A 485 10.72 -13.70 -18.15
C GLY A 485 9.24 -13.86 -18.50
N GLN A 486 8.60 -14.97 -18.12
CA GLN A 486 7.17 -15.17 -18.37
C GLN A 486 6.30 -14.29 -17.47
N TRP A 487 5.22 -13.76 -18.03
CA TRP A 487 4.26 -12.92 -17.30
C TRP A 487 3.02 -13.73 -16.91
N ASP A 488 2.47 -13.43 -15.74
CA ASP A 488 1.20 -14.03 -15.29
C ASP A 488 0.09 -13.84 -16.32
N GLY A 489 -0.67 -14.91 -16.58
CA GLY A 489 -1.73 -14.93 -17.60
C GLY A 489 -1.26 -14.63 -19.03
N ASN A 490 0.05 -14.73 -19.30
CA ASN A 490 0.69 -14.28 -20.54
C ASN A 490 0.42 -12.78 -20.87
N LEU A 491 0.22 -11.96 -19.83
CA LEU A 491 -0.09 -10.54 -19.96
C LEU A 491 1.17 -9.69 -19.85
N SER A 492 1.67 -9.18 -20.98
CA SER A 492 2.82 -8.25 -20.97
C SER A 492 2.45 -6.79 -20.68
N THR A 493 1.16 -6.46 -20.62
CA THR A 493 0.64 -5.14 -20.27
C THR A 493 -0.64 -5.26 -19.44
N TYR A 494 -0.85 -4.29 -18.56
CA TYR A 494 -2.02 -4.20 -17.71
C TYR A 494 -2.50 -2.75 -17.61
N PHE A 495 -3.31 -2.43 -16.60
CA PHE A 495 -3.77 -1.06 -16.35
C PHE A 495 -2.62 -0.13 -15.92
N ASP A 496 -2.90 1.17 -15.86
CA ASP A 496 -2.04 2.10 -15.12
C ASP A 496 -2.20 1.84 -13.61
N MET A 497 -1.08 1.69 -12.88
CA MET A 497 -1.11 1.33 -11.45
C MET A 497 -1.82 2.37 -10.57
N ASN A 498 -1.68 3.67 -10.87
CA ASN A 498 -2.36 4.71 -10.08
C ASN A 498 -3.86 4.65 -10.30
N LEU A 499 -4.30 4.61 -11.56
CA LEU A 499 -5.73 4.48 -11.90
C LEU A 499 -6.33 3.24 -11.26
N PHE A 500 -5.67 2.09 -11.41
CA PHE A 500 -6.12 0.81 -10.91
C PHE A 500 -6.34 0.83 -9.39
N LEU A 501 -5.32 1.27 -8.65
CA LEU A 501 -5.41 1.32 -7.19
C LEU A 501 -6.37 2.39 -6.69
N ASP A 502 -6.42 3.55 -7.33
CA ASP A 502 -7.32 4.63 -6.93
C ASP A 502 -8.78 4.17 -6.96
N ILE A 503 -9.18 3.39 -7.97
CA ILE A 503 -10.54 2.87 -8.09
C ILE A 503 -10.85 1.85 -6.99
N ILE A 504 -9.94 0.89 -6.74
CA ILE A 504 -10.12 -0.13 -5.70
C ILE A 504 -10.14 0.52 -4.31
N LEU A 505 -9.17 1.39 -4.00
CA LEU A 505 -9.07 2.05 -2.70
C LEU A 505 -10.27 2.95 -2.43
N LYS A 506 -10.72 3.76 -3.40
CA LYS A 506 -11.95 4.56 -3.25
C LYS A 506 -13.16 3.68 -2.96
N THR A 507 -13.31 2.59 -3.73
CA THR A 507 -14.42 1.65 -3.53
C THR A 507 -14.45 1.12 -2.09
N VAL A 508 -13.29 0.73 -1.54
CA VAL A 508 -13.22 0.24 -0.16
C VAL A 508 -13.40 1.36 0.86
N LEU A 509 -12.71 2.49 0.70
CA LEU A 509 -12.74 3.61 1.64
C LEU A 509 -14.14 4.23 1.78
N MET A 510 -14.92 4.24 0.69
CA MET A 510 -16.28 4.77 0.68
C MET A 510 -17.33 3.77 1.15
N ASN A 511 -17.16 2.46 0.89
CA ASN A 511 -18.23 1.47 1.08
C ASN A 511 -17.98 0.48 2.24
N ALA A 512 -16.78 0.40 2.82
CA ALA A 512 -16.50 -0.56 3.90
C ALA A 512 -17.08 -0.18 5.27
N GLY A 513 -17.56 1.06 5.44
CA GLY A 513 -18.16 1.52 6.70
C GLY A 513 -17.27 1.27 7.92
N LYS A 514 -17.76 0.45 8.86
CA LYS A 514 -17.07 0.05 10.10
C LYS A 514 -16.33 -1.29 9.99
N ARG A 515 -16.37 -1.95 8.83
CA ARG A 515 -15.78 -3.27 8.63
C ARG A 515 -14.27 -3.24 8.85
N ARG A 516 -13.75 -4.33 9.42
CA ARG A 516 -12.30 -4.52 9.54
C ARG A 516 -11.77 -4.95 8.18
N ILE A 517 -10.86 -4.17 7.60
CA ILE A 517 -10.23 -4.48 6.32
C ILE A 517 -8.71 -4.65 6.53
N VAL A 518 -8.13 -5.61 5.82
CA VAL A 518 -6.70 -5.76 5.57
C VAL A 518 -6.54 -5.86 4.06
N PHE A 519 -5.62 -5.11 3.48
CA PHE A 519 -5.20 -5.34 2.10
C PHE A 519 -4.04 -6.33 2.05
N SER A 520 -3.94 -7.10 0.98
CA SER A 520 -2.75 -7.89 0.68
C SER A 520 -2.42 -7.91 -0.81
N SER A 521 -1.17 -8.20 -1.16
CA SER A 521 -0.75 -8.41 -2.56
C SER A 521 0.61 -9.11 -2.62
N PHE A 522 0.84 -9.90 -3.67
CA PHE A 522 2.17 -10.45 -4.00
C PHE A 522 3.10 -9.42 -4.65
N HIS A 523 2.55 -8.30 -5.13
CA HIS A 523 3.32 -7.29 -5.84
C HIS A 523 3.80 -6.21 -4.87
N ALA A 524 5.12 -6.08 -4.72
CA ALA A 524 5.74 -5.17 -3.77
C ALA A 524 5.31 -3.72 -4.01
N ASP A 525 5.30 -3.26 -5.27
CA ASP A 525 4.86 -1.88 -5.57
C ASP A 525 3.40 -1.63 -5.23
N ILE A 526 2.53 -2.63 -5.36
CA ILE A 526 1.12 -2.47 -4.98
C ILE A 526 1.01 -2.26 -3.46
N CYS A 527 1.76 -3.04 -2.66
CA CYS A 527 1.78 -2.86 -1.21
C CYS A 527 2.31 -1.47 -0.80
N THR A 528 3.41 -1.04 -1.41
CA THR A 528 3.99 0.30 -1.21
C THR A 528 2.98 1.39 -1.57
N MET A 529 2.34 1.30 -2.74
CA MET A 529 1.36 2.29 -3.19
C MET A 529 0.14 2.33 -2.27
N ILE A 530 -0.39 1.18 -1.82
CA ILE A 530 -1.51 1.16 -0.86
C ILE A 530 -1.09 1.81 0.47
N ARG A 531 0.14 1.59 0.95
CA ARG A 531 0.62 2.25 2.18
C ARG A 531 0.73 3.76 2.02
N HIS A 532 1.13 4.25 0.84
CA HIS A 532 1.32 5.67 0.57
C HIS A 532 0.06 6.41 0.15
N LYS A 533 -0.94 5.71 -0.38
CA LYS A 533 -2.19 6.33 -0.87
C LYS A 533 -3.26 6.52 0.21
N GLN A 534 -3.19 5.77 1.31
CA GLN A 534 -4.17 5.83 2.39
C GLN A 534 -3.55 5.58 3.77
N ASN A 535 -4.26 5.97 4.82
CA ASN A 535 -3.78 5.93 6.20
C ASN A 535 -4.67 5.12 7.16
N LYS A 536 -5.72 4.46 6.66
CA LYS A 536 -6.77 3.84 7.47
C LYS A 536 -6.58 2.34 7.66
N TYR A 537 -6.31 1.60 6.58
CA TYR A 537 -6.30 0.13 6.59
C TYR A 537 -4.86 -0.42 6.51
N PRO A 538 -4.58 -1.51 7.24
CA PRO A 538 -3.30 -2.21 7.20
C PRO A 538 -3.07 -2.96 5.88
N VAL A 539 -1.80 -3.26 5.61
CA VAL A 539 -1.34 -4.01 4.44
C VAL A 539 -0.49 -5.19 4.88
N LEU A 540 -0.74 -6.38 4.30
CA LEU A 540 0.09 -7.57 4.42
C LEU A 540 0.75 -7.89 3.08
N PHE A 541 2.07 -8.04 3.06
CA PHE A 541 2.77 -8.46 1.86
C PHE A 541 2.71 -9.99 1.69
N LEU A 542 2.13 -10.48 0.60
CA LEU A 542 2.07 -11.90 0.28
C LEU A 542 3.40 -12.37 -0.29
N THR A 543 3.88 -13.52 0.18
CA THR A 543 5.07 -14.15 -0.37
C THR A 543 4.91 -15.66 -0.42
N GLN A 544 5.38 -16.25 -1.51
CA GLN A 544 5.54 -17.69 -1.65
C GLN A 544 6.82 -18.22 -0.98
N GLY A 545 7.71 -17.32 -0.55
CA GLY A 545 9.05 -17.69 -0.08
C GLY A 545 9.81 -18.49 -1.13
N GLU A 546 10.72 -19.34 -0.67
CA GLU A 546 11.30 -20.34 -1.55
C GLU A 546 10.31 -21.51 -1.70
N SER A 547 9.86 -21.80 -2.92
CA SER A 547 8.91 -22.88 -3.16
C SER A 547 9.40 -23.79 -4.28
N LYS A 548 9.04 -25.08 -4.17
CA LYS A 548 9.18 -26.03 -5.29
C LYS A 548 7.94 -26.06 -6.19
N LEU A 549 6.82 -25.52 -5.71
CA LEU A 549 5.53 -25.51 -6.39
C LEU A 549 5.40 -24.30 -7.32
N TYR A 550 5.92 -23.15 -6.89
CA TYR A 550 5.80 -21.89 -7.60
C TYR A 550 7.14 -21.42 -8.17
N PRO A 551 7.16 -20.91 -9.42
CA PRO A 551 8.37 -20.35 -10.02
C PRO A 551 8.81 -19.10 -9.28
N GLU A 552 10.12 -18.90 -9.15
CA GLU A 552 10.68 -17.69 -8.52
C GLU A 552 10.26 -16.42 -9.29
N LEU A 553 9.90 -15.37 -8.57
CA LEU A 553 9.53 -14.07 -9.14
C LEU A 553 10.77 -13.25 -9.55
N MET A 554 10.63 -12.44 -10.60
CA MET A 554 11.69 -11.54 -11.06
C MET A 554 12.03 -10.47 -10.01
N ASP A 555 11.04 -9.98 -9.27
CA ASP A 555 11.23 -8.96 -8.23
C ASP A 555 11.97 -9.51 -7.01
N LEU A 556 13.17 -8.98 -6.70
CA LEU A 556 13.98 -9.42 -5.55
C LEU A 556 13.22 -9.31 -4.23
N ARG A 557 12.34 -8.33 -4.07
CA ARG A 557 11.60 -8.09 -2.82
C ARG A 557 10.63 -9.23 -2.50
N SER A 558 10.25 -10.02 -3.51
CA SER A 558 9.25 -11.09 -3.39
C SER A 558 9.84 -12.51 -3.34
N ARG A 559 11.16 -12.69 -3.50
CA ARG A 559 11.77 -14.02 -3.74
C ARG A 559 11.87 -14.93 -2.53
N THR A 560 12.14 -14.38 -1.34
CA THR A 560 12.35 -15.18 -0.13
C THR A 560 11.58 -14.59 1.05
N THR A 561 11.26 -15.43 2.03
CA THR A 561 10.61 -14.96 3.27
C THR A 561 11.49 -13.95 4.03
N PRO A 562 12.82 -14.12 4.17
CA PRO A 562 13.72 -13.11 4.73
C PRO A 562 13.59 -11.70 4.14
N ILE A 563 13.66 -11.55 2.81
CA ILE A 563 13.52 -10.23 2.19
C ILE A 563 12.10 -9.69 2.32
N ALA A 564 11.07 -10.53 2.23
CA ALA A 564 9.69 -10.12 2.46
C ALA A 564 9.48 -9.51 3.86
N ILE A 565 10.08 -10.11 4.90
CA ILE A 565 10.09 -9.56 6.26
C ILE A 565 10.75 -8.17 6.29
N ASN A 566 11.91 -8.02 5.66
CA ASN A 566 12.64 -6.75 5.68
C ASN A 566 11.91 -5.66 4.88
N PHE A 567 11.37 -6.01 3.71
CA PHE A 567 10.56 -5.14 2.88
C PHE A 567 9.32 -4.65 3.64
N ALA A 568 8.56 -5.54 4.26
CA ALA A 568 7.38 -5.16 5.03
C ALA A 568 7.71 -4.26 6.23
N GLN A 569 8.84 -4.50 6.90
CA GLN A 569 9.33 -3.61 7.96
C GLN A 569 9.71 -2.23 7.39
N PHE A 570 10.44 -2.21 6.28
CA PHE A 570 10.95 -0.99 5.66
C PHE A 570 9.83 -0.09 5.12
N GLU A 571 8.91 -0.66 4.34
CA GLU A 571 7.73 0.04 3.81
C GLU A 571 6.65 0.28 4.87
N ASN A 572 6.95 0.02 6.15
CA ASN A 572 6.05 0.25 7.26
C ASN A 572 4.67 -0.43 7.09
N LEU A 573 4.65 -1.65 6.54
CA LEU A 573 3.45 -2.47 6.41
C LEU A 573 3.07 -3.10 7.76
N LEU A 574 1.86 -3.65 7.89
CA LEU A 574 1.45 -4.35 9.11
C LEU A 574 2.23 -5.66 9.29
N GLY A 575 2.50 -6.34 8.18
CA GLY A 575 3.05 -7.69 8.24
C GLY A 575 3.21 -8.37 6.90
N ILE A 576 3.41 -9.69 6.96
CA ILE A 576 3.55 -10.56 5.80
C ILE A 576 2.55 -11.73 5.86
N ASN A 577 2.26 -12.32 4.71
CA ASN A 577 1.42 -13.49 4.57
C ASN A 577 2.17 -14.55 3.75
N VAL A 578 2.63 -15.61 4.41
CA VAL A 578 3.66 -16.53 3.88
C VAL A 578 3.07 -17.88 3.53
N HIS A 579 3.50 -18.45 2.39
CA HIS A 579 3.10 -19.79 2.01
C HIS A 579 3.48 -20.82 3.08
N SER A 580 2.54 -21.70 3.39
CA SER A 580 2.62 -22.67 4.48
C SER A 580 3.75 -23.69 4.29
N GLU A 581 4.06 -24.09 3.04
CA GLU A 581 5.24 -24.93 2.72
C GLU A 581 6.52 -24.36 3.34
N ASP A 582 6.76 -23.05 3.17
CA ASP A 582 8.01 -22.43 3.61
C ASP A 582 8.04 -22.25 5.13
N LEU A 583 6.91 -21.89 5.76
CA LEU A 583 6.85 -21.78 7.22
C LEU A 583 6.95 -23.13 7.94
N LEU A 584 6.36 -24.19 7.38
CA LEU A 584 6.47 -25.54 7.95
C LEU A 584 7.92 -26.05 7.88
N ARG A 585 8.63 -25.73 6.80
CA ARG A 585 10.06 -26.04 6.64
C ARG A 585 10.95 -25.15 7.51
N ASN A 586 10.60 -23.87 7.65
CA ASN A 586 11.42 -22.83 8.28
C ASN A 586 10.64 -22.06 9.38
N PRO A 587 10.26 -22.71 10.50
CA PRO A 587 9.44 -22.07 11.54
C PRO A 587 10.15 -20.88 12.23
N GLY A 588 11.48 -20.76 12.10
CA GLY A 588 12.24 -19.62 12.60
C GLY A 588 11.84 -18.27 11.97
N PHE A 589 11.27 -18.27 10.77
CA PHE A 589 10.80 -17.05 10.11
C PHE A 589 9.64 -16.38 10.85
N ILE A 590 8.80 -17.16 11.55
CA ILE A 590 7.71 -16.63 12.38
C ILE A 590 8.28 -15.78 13.50
N LYS A 591 9.27 -16.31 14.24
CA LYS A 591 9.96 -15.58 15.30
C LYS A 591 10.70 -14.35 14.77
N ARG A 592 11.34 -14.46 13.60
CA ARG A 592 12.03 -13.34 12.94
C ARG A 592 11.06 -12.20 12.61
N ALA A 593 9.91 -12.50 12.00
CA ALA A 593 8.89 -11.49 11.68
C ALA A 593 8.36 -10.80 12.95
N ILE A 594 7.98 -11.58 13.96
CA ILE A 594 7.45 -11.06 15.24
C ILE A 594 8.49 -10.17 15.94
N SER A 595 9.77 -10.56 15.94
CA SER A 595 10.85 -9.75 16.55
C SER A 595 11.06 -8.39 15.87
N LYS A 596 10.59 -8.24 14.62
CA LYS A 596 10.60 -7.00 13.85
C LYS A 596 9.31 -6.20 13.98
N GLY A 597 8.41 -6.60 14.88
CA GLY A 597 7.12 -5.95 15.12
C GLY A 597 6.08 -6.22 14.03
N LEU A 598 6.26 -7.27 13.22
CA LEU A 598 5.35 -7.61 12.13
C LEU A 598 4.34 -8.68 12.53
N VAL A 599 3.14 -8.53 11.98
CA VAL A 599 2.14 -9.59 11.93
C VAL A 599 2.56 -10.62 10.87
N ILE A 600 2.25 -11.89 11.09
CA ILE A 600 2.56 -12.96 10.15
C ILE A 600 1.37 -13.89 9.98
N PHE A 601 0.86 -13.95 8.77
CA PHE A 601 -0.19 -14.88 8.36
C PHE A 601 0.43 -16.03 7.57
N SER A 602 -0.31 -17.13 7.45
CA SER A 602 0.06 -18.22 6.56
C SER A 602 -1.10 -18.66 5.69
N TRP A 603 -0.81 -19.01 4.45
CA TRP A 603 -1.76 -19.45 3.43
C TRP A 603 -1.22 -20.67 2.67
N GLY A 604 -2.06 -21.31 1.87
CA GLY A 604 -1.67 -22.41 0.98
C GLY A 604 -2.24 -23.76 1.39
N ASP A 605 -2.13 -24.74 0.49
CA ASP A 605 -2.83 -26.01 0.59
C ASP A 605 -2.41 -26.85 1.81
N ASP A 606 -1.18 -26.69 2.31
CA ASP A 606 -0.72 -27.40 3.51
C ASP A 606 -1.54 -27.01 4.76
N ALA A 607 -2.11 -25.80 4.80
CA ALA A 607 -2.98 -25.34 5.87
C ALA A 607 -4.38 -26.00 5.83
N ASN A 608 -4.72 -26.74 4.78
CA ASN A 608 -5.95 -27.53 4.74
C ASN A 608 -5.87 -28.81 5.58
N ASP A 609 -4.67 -29.25 5.95
CA ASP A 609 -4.44 -30.35 6.89
C ASP A 609 -4.59 -29.88 8.36
N PRO A 610 -5.44 -30.52 9.20
CA PRO A 610 -5.62 -30.12 10.59
C PRO A 610 -4.36 -30.15 11.47
N ASP A 611 -3.45 -31.10 11.24
CA ASP A 611 -2.23 -31.22 12.03
C ASP A 611 -1.21 -30.14 11.65
N ASN A 612 -1.13 -29.79 10.36
CA ASN A 612 -0.34 -28.63 9.93
C ASN A 612 -0.90 -27.33 10.49
N ARG A 613 -2.24 -27.14 10.52
CA ARG A 613 -2.85 -25.97 11.19
C ARG A 613 -2.46 -25.90 12.66
N ARG A 614 -2.53 -27.03 13.38
CA ARG A 614 -2.14 -27.11 14.79
C ARG A 614 -0.69 -26.67 14.98
N LYS A 615 0.24 -27.22 14.19
CA LYS A 615 1.66 -26.84 14.21
C LYS A 615 1.88 -25.35 13.93
N LEU A 616 1.23 -24.80 12.91
CA LEU A 616 1.37 -23.37 12.58
C LEU A 616 0.83 -22.47 13.71
N LYS A 617 -0.29 -22.85 14.34
CA LYS A 617 -0.82 -22.17 15.54
C LYS A 617 0.18 -22.25 16.71
N GLU A 618 0.76 -23.42 16.96
CA GLU A 618 1.80 -23.62 18.00
C GLU A 618 3.08 -22.83 17.73
N TYR A 619 3.48 -22.68 16.47
CA TYR A 619 4.60 -21.81 16.09
C TYR A 619 4.32 -20.33 16.28
N GLY A 620 3.05 -19.94 16.42
CA GLY A 620 2.63 -18.58 16.77
C GLY A 620 2.29 -17.70 15.57
N VAL A 621 1.81 -18.26 14.46
CA VAL A 621 1.25 -17.43 13.38
C VAL A 621 0.03 -16.66 13.87
N HIS A 622 -0.13 -15.43 13.41
CA HIS A 622 -1.19 -14.52 13.81
C HIS A 622 -2.51 -14.77 13.06
N GLY A 623 -2.44 -15.32 11.84
CA GLY A 623 -3.59 -15.68 11.03
C GLY A 623 -3.30 -16.89 10.15
N LEU A 624 -4.33 -17.69 9.88
CA LEU A 624 -4.29 -18.84 8.97
C LEU A 624 -5.40 -18.70 7.94
N ILE A 625 -5.01 -18.70 6.67
CA ILE A 625 -5.90 -18.65 5.52
C ILE A 625 -5.97 -20.06 4.93
N TYR A 626 -7.16 -20.65 4.93
CA TYR A 626 -7.35 -22.02 4.45
C TYR A 626 -8.78 -22.25 3.96
N ASP A 627 -8.96 -23.33 3.20
CA ASP A 627 -10.25 -23.75 2.65
C ASP A 627 -11.07 -24.51 3.69
N ARG A 628 -12.38 -24.68 3.43
CA ARG A 628 -13.22 -25.63 4.18
C ARG A 628 -13.33 -25.36 5.69
N ILE A 629 -13.44 -24.08 6.06
CA ILE A 629 -13.71 -23.66 7.45
C ILE A 629 -14.99 -24.33 8.00
N ASP A 630 -15.96 -24.61 7.13
CA ASP A 630 -17.21 -25.31 7.46
C ASP A 630 -16.98 -26.70 8.10
N GLN A 631 -15.88 -27.38 7.77
CA GLN A 631 -15.61 -28.74 8.23
C GLN A 631 -14.93 -28.79 9.61
N ASN A 632 -14.47 -27.65 10.16
CA ASN A 632 -13.78 -27.61 11.45
C ASN A 632 -14.71 -27.56 12.67
N THR A 633 -16.01 -27.29 12.51
CA THR A 633 -16.95 -27.16 13.63
C THR A 633 -17.40 -28.49 14.24
N VAL A 634 -17.09 -29.64 13.61
CA VAL A 634 -17.55 -30.96 14.10
C VAL A 634 -16.60 -31.56 15.14
N ALA A 635 -15.31 -31.18 15.16
CA ALA A 635 -14.33 -31.82 16.03
C ALA A 635 -14.38 -31.38 17.50
N SER A 636 -14.97 -30.22 17.83
CA SER A 636 -14.99 -29.72 19.21
C SER A 636 -16.13 -30.26 20.07
N CYS A 637 -17.10 -31.00 19.48
CA CYS A 637 -18.23 -31.56 20.22
C CYS A 637 -18.06 -33.04 20.61
N GLU A 638 -17.08 -33.77 20.05
CA GLU A 638 -16.91 -35.21 20.32
C GLU A 638 -15.98 -35.53 21.51
N ASP A 639 -15.10 -34.61 21.92
CA ASP A 639 -14.21 -34.82 23.07
C ASP A 639 -14.88 -34.62 24.45
N GLY A 640 -16.14 -34.16 24.49
CA GLY A 640 -16.90 -33.94 25.73
C GLY A 640 -17.73 -35.14 26.22
N ARG A 641 -17.69 -36.29 25.53
CA ARG A 641 -18.58 -37.44 25.82
C ARG A 641 -17.83 -38.77 25.93
N LYS A 642 -16.75 -38.84 26.71
CA LYS A 642 -16.29 -40.14 27.24
C LYS A 642 -15.80 -40.00 28.69
N THR A 643 -16.29 -40.92 29.52
CA THR A 643 -15.91 -41.21 30.92
C THR A 643 -16.61 -40.42 32.05
N VAL A 644 -17.89 -40.76 32.29
CA VAL A 644 -18.37 -41.09 33.64
C VAL A 644 -19.23 -42.34 33.54
N SER A 645 -18.64 -43.49 33.88
CA SER A 645 -19.33 -44.71 34.33
C SER A 645 -18.40 -45.42 35.29
#